data_AF-A0A254RNH7-F1
#
_entry.id   AF-A0A254RNH7-F1
#
_cell.length_a   1.000
_cell.length_b   1.000
_cell.length_c   1.000
_cell.angle_alpha   90.00
_cell.angle_beta   90.00
_cell.angle_gamma   90.00
#
_symmetry.space_group_name_H-M   'P 1'
#
loop_
_entity.id
_entity.type
_entity.pdbx_description
1 polymer ?
#
loop_
_entity_poly.entity_id
_entity_poly.type
_entity_poly.pdbx_seq_one_letter_code
_entity_poly.pdbx_strand_id
1 'polypeptide(L)'
;MKLESRAKNSLTKISLAMLSSSLLVAALSSCASNKPDANAPATESVSAERPAALPPQPSTSVTVFEMKFISADKQVRVVKKPTLAALDFAAYFNNPIRLAGKEEKPENYTGKMASTKLAEYPFPMLDSLSEYEPAAIAGRQPLAWEPLAKILYAQTGNDSLAQILNSVEAVKWNEPDVFRAFQTVTRMWGVPLSDGSVDWWVEVMPAQWTGRTVFYGKLKLSSKGETAEILNYYLTGEMNIDDAMNWARTLSSYWYPTLNTDLEPHTAGAPWEGDANRPFAVMRGNPMGTPMWIAFEVPAFRLSDEALRAKRTADSLAEAGEVVPVNRMLDTSSAFRLETLASLEGTCPVNADTKKFRDALSKKLKKLPKEQNAWAGGDMLWFRRNANYLLADKITKQDSLHNPLPRLLELKKYLDSLNVQLLVVPVPVKEEIYGERLVEGTAADLCVNPAGREFTREMLAAGLDVLDLYPALMAAKSGDEPPHYSYQRYDTHWSLPGMLAAMELLASRVTQYSWYAESGAQPGSLNLQETKTVREGDLVAHLPDAEKSKYPADTLPAMKIFKGTEAYKGGKNSPILLMGDSFTGVFESVDQKSGGPGSLLAYATGLDVQVLTSWGGGPGVYHRMMKMKKDMQSKRLVIYMMTARDFWQSPMEWDGL
;
A
#
# COMPACT_ATOMS: atom_id res chain seq x y z
N MET A 1 -72.35 32.55 -12.90
CA MET A 1 -72.36 31.45 -13.88
C MET A 1 -71.47 30.35 -13.32
N LYS A 2 -72.04 29.17 -13.10
CA LYS A 2 -71.49 27.86 -12.64
C LYS A 2 -69.99 27.62 -13.01
N LEU A 3 -69.14 26.88 -12.29
CA LEU A 3 -69.23 25.99 -11.11
C LEU A 3 -67.79 25.68 -10.63
N GLU A 4 -67.59 25.75 -9.31
CA GLU A 4 -66.80 24.89 -8.37
C GLU A 4 -65.47 24.23 -8.79
N SER A 5 -64.34 24.47 -8.08
CA SER A 5 -63.87 23.92 -6.77
C SER A 5 -63.19 22.53 -6.92
N ARG A 6 -62.07 22.17 -6.27
CA ARG A 6 -61.43 22.66 -5.04
C ARG A 6 -60.08 21.93 -4.81
N ALA A 7 -59.14 22.65 -4.19
CA ALA A 7 -58.27 22.24 -3.06
C ALA A 7 -57.15 21.18 -3.28
N LYS A 8 -55.94 21.27 -2.70
CA LYS A 8 -55.40 22.16 -1.64
C LYS A 8 -53.86 21.98 -1.52
N ASN A 9 -53.14 23.12 -1.40
CA ASN A 9 -52.16 23.54 -0.36
C ASN A 9 -51.04 22.60 0.13
N SER A 10 -49.83 23.03 0.55
CA SER A 10 -49.14 24.32 0.82
C SER A 10 -47.73 23.92 1.35
N LEU A 11 -46.59 24.39 0.84
CA LEU A 11 -45.79 25.56 1.32
C LEU A 11 -45.69 25.65 2.87
N THR A 12 -44.53 25.85 3.54
CA THR A 12 -43.51 26.88 3.28
C THR A 12 -42.24 26.66 4.12
N LYS A 13 -41.11 27.16 3.62
CA LYS A 13 -39.77 27.35 4.24
C LYS A 13 -39.78 28.41 5.36
N ILE A 14 -38.83 28.32 6.31
CA ILE A 14 -38.36 29.46 7.14
C ILE A 14 -36.82 29.44 7.26
N SER A 15 -36.24 30.62 7.13
CA SER A 15 -34.82 30.99 7.13
C SER A 15 -34.19 31.13 8.51
N LEU A 16 -32.85 31.08 8.53
CA LEU A 16 -31.94 31.27 9.65
C LEU A 16 -31.42 32.73 9.71
N ALA A 17 -31.31 33.34 10.89
CA ALA A 17 -30.47 34.52 11.11
C ALA A 17 -29.97 34.66 12.57
N MET A 18 -28.66 34.93 12.63
CA MET A 18 -27.71 35.29 13.69
C MET A 18 -28.16 35.81 15.07
N LEU A 19 -27.34 35.50 16.09
CA LEU A 19 -26.88 36.46 17.11
C LEU A 19 -25.53 36.03 17.74
N SER A 20 -24.58 36.95 17.73
CA SER A 20 -23.31 36.93 18.46
C SER A 20 -23.44 37.65 19.80
N SER A 21 -22.71 37.23 20.86
CA SER A 21 -21.95 38.08 21.79
C SER A 21 -21.28 37.30 22.91
N SER A 22 -20.13 37.81 23.33
CA SER A 22 -19.09 37.22 24.19
C SER A 22 -19.24 37.53 25.69
N LEU A 23 -18.42 36.84 26.51
CA LEU A 23 -17.66 37.29 27.71
C LEU A 23 -17.93 36.59 29.08
N LEU A 24 -16.78 36.14 29.62
CA LEU A 24 -16.28 36.15 31.02
C LEU A 24 -16.65 35.07 32.06
N VAL A 25 -15.63 34.22 32.33
CA VAL A 25 -14.94 33.94 33.62
C VAL A 25 -15.77 33.65 34.88
N ALA A 26 -15.59 32.45 35.45
CA ALA A 26 -15.18 32.25 36.85
C ALA A 26 -14.77 30.79 37.10
N ALA A 27 -13.58 30.61 37.66
CA ALA A 27 -13.09 29.38 38.24
C ALA A 27 -13.82 29.07 39.56
N LEU A 28 -13.94 27.79 39.93
CA LEU A 28 -13.91 27.34 41.33
C LEU A 28 -13.54 25.86 41.41
N SER A 29 -12.43 25.60 42.08
CA SER A 29 -11.93 24.31 42.53
C SER A 29 -12.80 23.76 43.67
N SER A 30 -12.99 22.44 43.74
CA SER A 30 -13.07 21.74 45.03
C SER A 30 -12.58 20.30 44.94
N CYS A 31 -11.49 20.03 45.64
CA CYS A 31 -11.05 18.69 46.05
C CYS A 31 -12.03 18.10 47.07
N ALA A 32 -12.27 16.77 47.04
CA ALA A 32 -12.18 15.88 48.21
C ALA A 32 -12.71 14.46 47.89
N SER A 33 -11.76 13.54 47.79
CA SER A 33 -11.72 12.20 48.42
C SER A 33 -13.02 11.51 48.85
N ASN A 34 -13.25 10.29 48.34
CA ASN A 34 -13.43 9.09 49.16
C ASN A 34 -13.24 7.80 48.32
N LYS A 35 -12.48 6.86 48.88
CA LYS A 35 -12.34 5.44 48.51
C LYS A 35 -12.68 4.63 49.78
N PRO A 36 -12.83 3.29 49.75
CA PRO A 36 -13.26 2.40 48.66
C PRO A 36 -14.35 1.41 49.14
N ASP A 37 -14.95 0.64 48.24
CA ASP A 37 -15.40 -0.71 48.58
C ASP A 37 -15.35 -1.65 47.37
N ALA A 38 -15.00 -2.89 47.67
CA ALA A 38 -14.49 -3.92 46.78
C ALA A 38 -15.59 -4.88 46.26
N ASN A 39 -15.39 -5.37 45.03
CA ASN A 39 -15.53 -6.77 44.57
C ASN A 39 -16.19 -6.89 43.18
N ALA A 40 -15.36 -7.06 42.16
CA ALA A 40 -15.66 -7.85 40.95
C ALA A 40 -14.31 -8.17 40.24
N PRO A 41 -14.18 -9.35 39.61
CA PRO A 41 -12.87 -9.92 39.27
C PRO A 41 -12.24 -9.18 38.08
N ALA A 42 -11.00 -8.74 38.28
CA ALA A 42 -10.16 -8.24 37.21
C ALA A 42 -9.81 -9.39 36.25
N THR A 43 -10.16 -9.23 34.97
CA THR A 43 -9.46 -9.89 33.87
C THR A 43 -7.97 -9.62 34.01
N GLU A 44 -7.16 -10.68 34.11
CA GLU A 44 -5.71 -10.61 34.07
C GLU A 44 -5.27 -9.90 32.79
N SER A 45 -4.97 -8.60 32.91
CA SER A 45 -4.07 -7.94 31.99
C SER A 45 -2.70 -8.60 32.21
N VAL A 46 -2.24 -9.36 31.22
CA VAL A 46 -0.85 -9.79 31.15
C VAL A 46 0.01 -8.53 31.09
N SER A 47 0.46 -8.04 32.24
CA SER A 47 1.52 -7.05 32.31
C SER A 47 2.79 -7.78 31.88
N ALA A 48 3.21 -7.58 30.64
CA ALA A 48 4.55 -7.91 30.24
C ALA A 48 5.50 -7.11 31.15
N GLU A 49 6.22 -7.82 32.03
CA GLU A 49 7.29 -7.22 32.83
C GLU A 49 8.24 -6.45 31.91
N ARG A 50 8.43 -5.15 32.21
CA ARG A 50 9.39 -4.32 31.49
C ARG A 50 10.79 -4.90 31.65
N PRO A 51 11.54 -5.20 30.57
CA PRO A 51 12.91 -5.67 30.72
C PRO A 51 13.83 -4.54 31.17
N ALA A 52 14.65 -4.82 32.18
CA ALA A 52 15.77 -3.97 32.58
C ALA A 52 16.99 -4.26 31.71
N ALA A 53 17.58 -3.19 31.14
CA ALA A 53 18.83 -3.15 30.36
C ALA A 53 18.91 -4.07 29.11
N LEU A 54 19.71 -3.65 28.12
CA LEU A 54 20.00 -4.49 26.95
C LEU A 54 20.72 -5.77 27.38
N PRO A 55 20.39 -6.94 26.80
CA PRO A 55 21.01 -8.20 27.19
C PRO A 55 22.53 -8.16 26.98
N PRO A 56 23.31 -8.81 27.87
CA PRO A 56 24.76 -8.95 27.70
C PRO A 56 25.06 -9.63 26.36
N GLN A 57 25.94 -9.01 25.58
CA GLN A 57 26.21 -9.39 24.19
C GLN A 57 27.26 -10.51 24.11
N PRO A 58 27.13 -11.43 23.14
CA PRO A 58 28.08 -12.52 22.97
C PRO A 58 29.45 -12.01 22.46
N SER A 59 30.52 -12.71 22.82
CA SER A 59 31.90 -12.42 22.39
C SER A 59 32.24 -12.92 20.98
N THR A 60 31.25 -13.41 20.22
CA THR A 60 31.40 -14.02 18.88
C THR A 60 30.50 -13.31 17.88
N SER A 61 30.84 -13.35 16.59
CA SER A 61 30.01 -12.77 15.53
C SER A 61 28.59 -13.34 15.56
N VAL A 62 27.59 -12.45 15.45
CA VAL A 62 26.18 -12.82 15.44
C VAL A 62 25.75 -13.07 14.00
N THR A 63 25.67 -14.33 13.59
CA THR A 63 24.98 -14.69 12.34
C THR A 63 23.47 -14.50 12.55
N VAL A 64 22.90 -13.46 11.95
CA VAL A 64 21.47 -13.12 12.07
C VAL A 64 20.60 -14.11 11.27
N PHE A 65 21.05 -14.48 10.07
CA PHE A 65 20.34 -15.40 9.19
C PHE A 65 21.31 -16.11 8.22
N GLU A 66 20.87 -17.23 7.65
CA GLU A 66 21.56 -17.98 6.59
C GLU A 66 20.95 -17.66 5.22
N MET A 67 21.78 -17.46 4.20
CA MET A 67 21.35 -17.32 2.80
C MET A 67 21.55 -18.63 2.05
N LYS A 68 20.48 -19.17 1.47
CA LYS A 68 20.55 -20.30 0.55
C LYS A 68 20.16 -19.85 -0.86
N PHE A 69 21.03 -20.11 -1.81
CA PHE A 69 20.81 -19.81 -3.23
C PHE A 69 20.26 -21.06 -3.91
N ILE A 70 19.03 -20.97 -4.42
CA ILE A 70 18.39 -22.07 -5.17
C ILE A 70 18.68 -21.90 -6.67
N SER A 71 18.54 -20.67 -7.17
CA SER A 71 18.85 -20.25 -8.53
C SER A 71 19.19 -18.75 -8.54
N ALA A 72 19.50 -18.19 -9.71
CA ALA A 72 19.82 -16.76 -9.85
C ALA A 72 18.67 -15.84 -9.38
N ASP A 73 17.44 -16.29 -9.55
CA ASP A 73 16.19 -15.58 -9.25
C ASP A 73 15.53 -16.03 -7.94
N LYS A 74 16.03 -17.08 -7.26
CA LYS A 74 15.39 -17.65 -6.06
C LYS A 74 16.36 -17.83 -4.89
N GLN A 75 16.02 -17.26 -3.75
CA GLN A 75 16.80 -17.39 -2.52
C GLN A 75 15.91 -17.68 -1.30
N VAL A 76 16.47 -18.39 -0.33
CA VAL A 76 15.84 -18.63 0.99
C VAL A 76 16.66 -17.95 2.07
N ARG A 77 15.98 -17.23 2.96
CA ARG A 77 16.53 -16.50 4.10
C ARG A 77 16.10 -17.20 5.37
N VAL A 78 17.00 -17.94 6.01
CA VAL A 78 16.70 -18.74 7.21
C VAL A 78 17.05 -17.95 8.46
N VAL A 79 16.02 -17.52 9.19
CA VAL A 79 16.13 -16.76 10.44
C VAL A 79 15.88 -17.70 11.61
N LYS A 80 16.87 -17.86 12.51
CA LYS A 80 16.77 -18.82 13.63
C LYS A 80 15.80 -18.34 14.72
N LYS A 81 15.90 -17.06 15.10
CA LYS A 81 15.03 -16.43 16.09
C LYS A 81 14.19 -15.35 15.39
N PRO A 82 12.87 -15.47 15.33
CA PRO A 82 12.01 -14.60 14.54
C PRO A 82 11.76 -13.27 15.27
N THR A 83 12.81 -12.51 15.55
CA THR A 83 12.64 -11.13 16.04
C THR A 83 12.42 -10.19 14.87
N LEU A 84 11.73 -9.08 15.11
CA LEU A 84 11.45 -8.10 14.06
C LEU A 84 12.76 -7.60 13.42
N ALA A 85 13.78 -7.29 14.23
CA ALA A 85 15.10 -6.92 13.75
C ALA A 85 15.75 -7.98 12.84
N ALA A 86 15.61 -9.27 13.16
CA ALA A 86 16.24 -10.33 12.38
C ALA A 86 15.53 -10.57 11.04
N LEU A 87 14.20 -10.53 11.02
CA LEU A 87 13.40 -10.63 9.80
C LEU A 87 13.61 -9.41 8.89
N ASP A 88 13.59 -8.20 9.46
CA ASP A 88 13.89 -6.97 8.73
C ASP A 88 15.31 -6.98 8.17
N PHE A 89 16.32 -7.37 8.95
CA PHE A 89 17.67 -7.49 8.43
C PHE A 89 17.78 -8.54 7.31
N ALA A 90 17.14 -9.70 7.47
CA ALA A 90 17.11 -10.74 6.45
C ALA A 90 16.43 -10.30 5.15
N ALA A 91 15.40 -9.46 5.25
CA ALA A 91 14.72 -8.87 4.10
C ALA A 91 15.57 -7.79 3.42
N TYR A 92 16.18 -6.88 4.18
CA TYR A 92 16.82 -5.69 3.60
C TYR A 92 18.25 -5.92 3.13
N PHE A 93 19.00 -6.77 3.83
CA PHE A 93 20.43 -6.98 3.58
C PHE A 93 20.69 -7.83 2.33
N ASN A 94 21.46 -7.27 1.39
CA ASN A 94 21.86 -7.94 0.15
C ASN A 94 20.69 -8.62 -0.58
N ASN A 95 19.56 -7.92 -0.68
CA ASN A 95 18.35 -8.46 -1.31
C ASN A 95 18.35 -8.12 -2.81
N PRO A 96 18.37 -9.12 -3.70
CA PRO A 96 18.43 -8.88 -5.14
C PRO A 96 17.22 -8.12 -5.69
N ILE A 97 16.02 -8.26 -5.09
CA ILE A 97 14.84 -7.45 -5.46
C ILE A 97 15.13 -5.95 -5.28
N ARG A 98 15.87 -5.59 -4.22
CA ARG A 98 16.22 -4.17 -3.94
C ARG A 98 17.43 -3.68 -4.72
N LEU A 99 18.28 -4.60 -5.19
CA LEU A 99 19.53 -4.29 -5.90
C LEU A 99 19.36 -4.23 -7.42
N ALA A 100 18.32 -4.89 -7.95
CA ALA A 100 18.02 -4.91 -9.37
C ALA A 100 18.06 -3.51 -10.00
N GLY A 101 18.80 -3.39 -11.11
CA GLY A 101 18.94 -2.14 -11.87
C GLY A 101 19.93 -1.13 -11.27
N LYS A 102 20.49 -1.35 -10.07
CA LYS A 102 21.46 -0.42 -9.43
C LYS A 102 22.91 -0.63 -9.86
N GLU A 103 23.22 -1.74 -10.54
CA GLU A 103 24.58 -2.10 -10.96
C GLU A 103 25.09 -1.22 -12.12
N GLU A 104 24.16 -0.75 -12.97
CA GLU A 104 24.51 0.03 -14.15
C GLU A 104 25.05 1.42 -13.78
N LYS A 105 26.06 1.85 -14.52
CA LYS A 105 26.62 3.20 -14.39
C LYS A 105 25.62 4.23 -14.96
N PRO A 106 25.23 5.27 -14.19
CA PRO A 106 24.38 6.35 -14.70
C PRO A 106 25.03 7.11 -15.87
N GLU A 107 24.23 7.51 -16.87
CA GLU A 107 24.71 8.23 -18.08
C GLU A 107 25.48 9.53 -17.73
N ASN A 108 25.06 10.22 -16.68
CA ASN A 108 25.63 11.50 -16.25
C ASN A 108 26.72 11.39 -15.17
N TYR A 109 27.15 10.17 -14.82
CA TYR A 109 28.26 9.97 -13.89
C TYR A 109 29.62 10.17 -14.59
N THR A 110 30.36 11.19 -14.15
CA THR A 110 31.67 11.58 -14.67
C THR A 110 32.83 11.18 -13.75
N GLY A 111 32.57 10.82 -12.48
CA GLY A 111 33.60 10.30 -11.58
C GLY A 111 34.52 11.36 -10.99
N LYS A 112 34.02 12.60 -10.78
CA LYS A 112 34.84 13.75 -10.36
C LYS A 112 35.68 13.52 -9.12
N MET A 113 35.18 12.74 -8.17
CA MET A 113 35.87 12.43 -6.92
C MET A 113 36.36 10.97 -6.85
N ALA A 114 36.31 10.17 -7.92
CA ALA A 114 36.50 8.72 -7.85
C ALA A 114 37.78 8.27 -7.10
N SER A 115 38.86 9.04 -7.19
CA SER A 115 40.15 8.74 -6.53
C SER A 115 40.35 9.36 -5.14
N THR A 116 39.34 10.04 -4.58
CA THR A 116 39.41 10.65 -3.24
C THR A 116 39.66 9.57 -2.18
N LYS A 117 40.54 9.85 -1.21
CA LYS A 117 40.83 8.96 -0.07
C LYS A 117 39.71 9.02 0.98
N LEU A 118 39.51 7.95 1.76
CA LEU A 118 38.45 7.87 2.78
C LEU A 118 38.43 9.08 3.73
N ALA A 119 39.59 9.55 4.19
CA ALA A 119 39.71 10.69 5.10
C ALA A 119 39.20 12.03 4.52
N GLU A 120 39.06 12.12 3.19
CA GLU A 120 38.58 13.30 2.46
C GLU A 120 37.12 13.12 1.99
N TYR A 121 36.44 12.04 2.41
CA TYR A 121 35.06 11.80 2.01
C TYR A 121 34.12 12.88 2.57
N PRO A 122 33.15 13.37 1.78
CA PRO A 122 32.29 14.47 2.17
C PRO A 122 31.09 14.01 3.03
N PHE A 123 31.37 13.32 4.15
CA PHE A 123 30.34 12.89 5.12
C PHE A 123 30.40 13.73 6.41
N PRO A 124 29.94 15.00 6.38
CA PRO A 124 30.02 15.88 7.55
C PRO A 124 29.15 15.40 8.72
N MET A 125 28.18 14.54 8.46
CA MET A 125 27.28 13.91 9.43
C MET A 125 27.89 12.69 10.13
N LEU A 126 29.12 12.29 9.81
CA LEU A 126 29.85 11.22 10.48
C LEU A 126 30.97 11.79 11.36
N ASP A 127 31.04 11.35 12.62
CA ASP A 127 32.09 11.74 13.59
C ASP A 127 33.42 11.05 13.29
N SER A 128 33.37 9.87 12.70
CA SER A 128 34.56 9.09 12.33
C SER A 128 34.29 8.25 11.08
N LEU A 129 35.37 7.90 10.39
CA LEU A 129 35.39 7.01 9.24
C LEU A 129 36.46 5.94 9.44
N SER A 130 36.17 4.70 9.03
CA SER A 130 37.10 3.57 9.12
C SER A 130 36.92 2.62 7.94
N GLU A 131 38.02 2.11 7.39
CA GLU A 131 37.99 1.05 6.37
C GLU A 131 37.68 -0.33 6.99
N TYR A 132 37.90 -0.47 8.30
CA TYR A 132 37.75 -1.72 9.04
C TYR A 132 36.60 -1.63 10.05
N GLU A 133 35.99 -2.79 10.36
CA GLU A 133 34.92 -2.89 11.35
C GLU A 133 35.42 -2.36 12.72
N PRO A 134 34.78 -1.32 13.28
CA PRO A 134 35.18 -0.75 14.56
C PRO A 134 34.95 -1.72 15.73
N ALA A 135 35.87 -1.73 16.70
CA ALA A 135 35.75 -2.56 17.91
C ALA A 135 34.45 -2.28 18.72
N ALA A 136 33.89 -1.07 18.62
CA ALA A 136 32.64 -0.69 19.28
C ALA A 136 31.43 -1.51 18.81
N ILE A 137 31.47 -2.05 17.58
CA ILE A 137 30.37 -2.82 16.97
C ILE A 137 30.71 -4.30 16.76
N ALA A 138 31.93 -4.72 17.05
CA ALA A 138 32.35 -6.11 16.93
C ALA A 138 31.43 -7.03 17.76
N GLY A 139 30.92 -8.08 17.13
CA GLY A 139 30.01 -9.04 17.77
C GLY A 139 28.57 -8.55 17.98
N ARG A 140 28.22 -7.33 17.55
CA ARG A 140 26.84 -6.81 17.65
C ARG A 140 26.01 -7.23 16.44
N GLN A 141 24.73 -7.53 16.68
CA GLN A 141 23.77 -7.79 15.62
C GLN A 141 23.59 -6.54 14.74
N PRO A 142 23.82 -6.64 13.41
CA PRO A 142 23.49 -5.57 12.48
C PRO A 142 21.97 -5.44 12.30
N LEU A 143 21.55 -4.22 11.97
CA LEU A 143 20.16 -3.81 11.81
C LEU A 143 19.93 -3.24 10.41
N ALA A 144 18.72 -3.46 9.89
CA ALA A 144 18.19 -2.66 8.79
C ALA A 144 17.68 -1.33 9.35
N TRP A 145 18.18 -0.22 8.81
CA TRP A 145 17.91 1.09 9.39
C TRP A 145 16.50 1.61 9.08
N GLU A 146 16.01 1.39 7.85
CA GLU A 146 14.71 1.88 7.38
C GLU A 146 13.54 1.45 8.28
N PRO A 147 13.33 0.15 8.59
CA PRO A 147 12.23 -0.28 9.44
C PRO A 147 12.39 0.18 10.91
N LEU A 148 13.60 0.20 11.46
CA LEU A 148 13.84 0.67 12.82
C LEU A 148 13.55 2.18 12.96
N ALA A 149 14.01 2.98 12.01
CA ALA A 149 13.75 4.42 12.02
C ALA A 149 12.24 4.73 11.99
N LYS A 150 11.45 3.94 11.26
CA LYS A 150 9.99 4.05 11.24
C LYS A 150 9.34 3.72 12.58
N ILE A 151 9.80 2.66 13.24
CA ILE A 151 9.30 2.30 14.57
C ILE A 151 9.61 3.41 15.58
N LEU A 152 10.84 3.94 15.54
CA LEU A 152 11.24 5.05 16.40
C LEU A 152 10.37 6.29 16.14
N TYR A 153 10.15 6.67 14.89
CA TYR A 153 9.28 7.79 14.55
C TYR A 153 7.83 7.56 15.03
N ALA A 154 7.27 6.38 14.78
CA ALA A 154 5.90 6.05 15.18
C ALA A 154 5.68 6.10 16.70
N GLN A 155 6.70 5.76 17.49
CA GLN A 155 6.60 5.72 18.95
C GLN A 155 7.03 7.03 19.64
N THR A 156 7.98 7.76 19.05
CA THR A 156 8.58 8.94 19.69
C THR A 156 8.29 10.27 18.98
N GLY A 157 7.78 10.21 17.74
CA GLY A 157 7.66 11.37 16.86
C GLY A 157 9.00 11.94 16.36
N ASN A 158 10.13 11.31 16.67
CA ASN A 158 11.47 11.79 16.34
C ASN A 158 12.02 11.10 15.08
N ASP A 159 12.31 11.90 14.06
CA ASP A 159 12.83 11.44 12.76
C ASP A 159 14.33 11.75 12.55
N SER A 160 15.06 12.22 13.58
CA SER A 160 16.47 12.62 13.44
C SER A 160 17.38 11.50 12.94
N LEU A 161 17.10 10.24 13.32
CA LEU A 161 17.87 9.09 12.85
C LEU A 161 17.68 8.86 11.33
N ALA A 162 16.44 8.90 10.83
CA ALA A 162 16.21 8.75 9.39
C ALA A 162 16.82 9.92 8.61
N GLN A 163 16.70 11.15 9.11
CA GLN A 163 17.26 12.35 8.47
C GLN A 163 18.79 12.26 8.31
N ILE A 164 19.50 11.83 9.35
CA ILE A 164 20.96 11.72 9.27
C ILE A 164 21.39 10.58 8.34
N LEU A 165 20.68 9.45 8.33
CA LEU A 165 20.96 8.31 7.45
C LEU A 165 20.65 8.63 5.98
N ASN A 166 19.51 9.26 5.69
CA ASN A 166 19.19 9.76 4.36
C ASN A 166 20.24 10.78 3.88
N SER A 167 20.80 11.60 4.78
CA SER A 167 21.88 12.53 4.43
C SER A 167 23.14 11.78 4.00
N VAL A 168 23.46 10.62 4.60
CA VAL A 168 24.57 9.77 4.16
C VAL A 168 24.32 9.24 2.74
N GLU A 169 23.12 8.73 2.45
CA GLU A 169 22.78 8.22 1.11
C GLU A 169 22.69 9.34 0.05
N ALA A 170 22.35 10.56 0.46
CA ALA A 170 22.21 11.73 -0.40
C ALA A 170 23.54 12.37 -0.84
N VAL A 171 24.70 11.95 -0.31
CA VAL A 171 26.00 12.49 -0.74
C VAL A 171 26.26 12.16 -2.23
N LYS A 172 26.50 13.20 -3.04
CA LYS A 172 26.68 13.09 -4.51
C LYS A 172 28.10 13.32 -5.02
N TRP A 173 29.10 13.43 -4.15
CA TRP A 173 30.51 13.49 -4.57
C TRP A 173 30.84 14.57 -5.63
N ASN A 174 30.26 15.76 -5.47
CA ASN A 174 30.34 16.89 -6.43
C ASN A 174 29.68 16.64 -7.80
N GLU A 175 28.73 15.69 -7.86
CA GLU A 175 27.93 15.35 -9.04
C GLU A 175 26.42 15.38 -8.73
N PRO A 176 25.88 16.55 -8.31
CA PRO A 176 24.50 16.67 -7.83
C PRO A 176 23.43 16.29 -8.86
N ASP A 177 23.77 16.34 -10.16
CA ASP A 177 22.86 16.03 -11.25
C ASP A 177 22.58 14.52 -11.41
N VAL A 178 23.40 13.65 -10.82
CA VAL A 178 23.22 12.20 -10.88
C VAL A 178 22.09 11.78 -9.93
N PHE A 179 20.97 11.33 -10.49
CA PHE A 179 19.79 10.95 -9.73
C PHE A 179 20.06 9.76 -8.79
N ARG A 180 20.72 8.72 -9.29
CA ARG A 180 21.05 7.49 -8.56
C ARG A 180 21.91 7.75 -7.30
N ALA A 181 21.61 7.07 -6.20
CA ALA A 181 22.43 7.12 -4.99
C ALA A 181 23.83 6.56 -5.26
N PHE A 182 24.87 7.22 -4.73
CA PHE A 182 26.26 6.77 -4.86
C PHE A 182 26.65 5.75 -3.80
N GLN A 183 25.87 5.68 -2.72
CA GLN A 183 26.10 4.78 -1.61
C GLN A 183 24.77 4.48 -0.91
N THR A 184 24.77 3.37 -0.18
CA THR A 184 23.65 2.92 0.65
C THR A 184 24.16 2.53 2.02
N VAL A 185 23.36 2.76 3.06
CA VAL A 185 23.62 2.24 4.40
C VAL A 185 23.11 0.79 4.44
N THR A 186 24.03 -0.17 4.42
CA THR A 186 23.71 -1.60 4.31
C THR A 186 23.55 -2.27 5.67
N ARG A 187 24.26 -1.78 6.69
CA ARG A 187 24.15 -2.24 8.08
C ARG A 187 24.20 -1.04 9.03
N MET A 188 23.45 -1.13 10.12
CA MET A 188 23.48 -0.16 11.22
C MET A 188 23.56 -0.88 12.56
N TRP A 189 24.14 -0.23 13.57
CA TRP A 189 24.20 -0.72 14.95
C TRP A 189 23.86 0.38 15.93
N GLY A 190 23.02 0.06 16.92
CA GLY A 190 22.80 0.89 18.10
C GLY A 190 23.70 0.43 19.26
N VAL A 191 24.52 1.33 19.77
CA VAL A 191 25.44 1.10 20.88
C VAL A 191 24.94 1.86 22.10
N PRO A 192 24.32 1.18 23.08
CA PRO A 192 23.88 1.84 24.31
C PRO A 192 25.07 2.34 25.12
N LEU A 193 24.89 3.51 25.74
CA LEU A 193 25.84 4.13 26.65
C LEU A 193 25.34 4.02 28.10
N SER A 194 26.24 4.24 29.05
CA SER A 194 25.94 4.15 30.49
C SER A 194 24.94 5.21 30.98
N ASP A 195 24.78 6.31 30.24
CA ASP A 195 23.81 7.37 30.51
C ASP A 195 22.41 7.08 29.93
N GLY A 196 22.21 5.89 29.34
CA GLY A 196 20.95 5.47 28.74
C GLY A 196 20.74 5.96 27.30
N SER A 197 21.69 6.71 26.73
CA SER A 197 21.64 7.10 25.31
C SER A 197 22.13 5.99 24.39
N VAL A 198 21.85 6.11 23.09
CA VAL A 198 22.27 5.17 22.05
C VAL A 198 23.08 5.92 20.99
N ASP A 199 24.34 5.52 20.84
CA ASP A 199 25.18 5.93 19.72
C ASP A 199 24.95 5.04 18.50
N TRP A 200 25.04 5.61 17.31
CA TRP A 200 24.77 4.89 16.06
C TRP A 200 26.02 4.75 15.21
N TRP A 201 26.20 3.54 14.67
CA TRP A 201 27.25 3.22 13.72
C TRP A 201 26.64 2.64 12.45
N VAL A 202 27.29 2.89 11.32
CA VAL A 202 26.83 2.44 10.01
C VAL A 202 27.95 1.79 9.20
N GLU A 203 27.58 0.82 8.38
CA GLU A 203 28.35 0.34 7.25
C GLU A 203 27.75 0.99 5.99
N VAL A 204 28.59 1.66 5.22
CA VAL A 204 28.21 2.36 4.00
C VAL A 204 28.84 1.63 2.82
N MET A 205 27.99 1.17 1.91
CA MET A 205 28.37 0.50 0.68
C MET A 205 28.21 1.46 -0.49
N PRO A 206 29.32 1.97 -1.06
CA PRO A 206 29.28 2.66 -2.34
C PRO A 206 28.76 1.76 -3.46
N ALA A 207 28.06 2.35 -4.43
CA ALA A 207 27.60 1.65 -5.62
C ALA A 207 28.80 1.16 -6.44
N GLN A 208 28.69 -0.04 -7.03
CA GLN A 208 29.81 -0.72 -7.69
C GLN A 208 30.49 0.13 -8.78
N TRP A 209 29.70 0.89 -9.55
CA TRP A 209 30.20 1.78 -10.61
C TRP A 209 31.01 2.99 -10.10
N THR A 210 31.03 3.26 -8.79
CA THR A 210 31.91 4.27 -8.18
C THR A 210 33.35 3.78 -8.03
N GLY A 211 33.58 2.45 -8.06
CA GLY A 211 34.90 1.85 -7.84
C GLY A 211 35.42 1.93 -6.40
N ARG A 212 34.57 2.31 -5.45
CA ARG A 212 34.94 2.46 -4.03
C ARG A 212 34.63 1.21 -3.22
N THR A 213 35.35 1.05 -2.11
CA THR A 213 35.12 -0.02 -1.15
C THR A 213 34.19 0.41 -0.03
N VAL A 214 33.62 -0.59 0.64
CA VAL A 214 32.87 -0.42 1.88
C VAL A 214 33.69 0.33 2.95
N PHE A 215 33.01 1.12 3.77
CA PHE A 215 33.59 1.76 4.94
C PHE A 215 32.56 1.87 6.07
N TYR A 216 33.04 2.21 7.26
CA TYR A 216 32.25 2.34 8.48
C TYR A 216 32.31 3.77 9.00
N GLY A 217 31.27 4.22 9.68
CA GLY A 217 31.29 5.50 10.37
C GLY A 217 30.39 5.58 11.58
N LYS A 218 30.78 6.41 12.56
CA LYS A 218 29.94 6.77 13.70
C LYS A 218 29.08 7.98 13.29
N LEU A 219 27.77 7.91 13.49
CA LEU A 219 26.88 9.04 13.22
C LEU A 219 27.11 10.17 14.24
N LYS A 220 27.01 11.43 13.79
CA LYS A 220 26.94 12.61 14.67
C LYS A 220 25.57 12.75 15.33
N LEU A 221 25.12 11.68 15.97
CA LEU A 221 23.80 11.57 16.60
C LEU A 221 23.86 10.56 17.75
N SER A 222 23.44 11.00 18.93
CA SER A 222 23.12 10.13 20.05
C SER A 222 21.63 10.28 20.38
N SER A 223 20.89 9.17 20.32
CA SER A 223 19.46 9.15 20.62
C SER A 223 19.22 8.93 22.11
N LYS A 224 18.23 9.61 22.68
CA LYS A 224 17.89 9.57 24.12
C LYS A 224 16.45 9.13 24.34
N GLY A 225 16.01 9.10 25.60
CA GLY A 225 14.64 8.74 25.98
C GLY A 225 14.37 7.26 25.76
N GLU A 226 13.19 6.93 25.22
CA GLU A 226 12.72 5.55 25.06
C GLU A 226 13.49 4.75 23.99
N THR A 227 14.37 5.39 23.20
CA THR A 227 15.12 4.75 22.11
C THR A 227 15.78 3.43 22.52
N ALA A 228 16.44 3.38 23.68
CA ALA A 228 17.13 2.18 24.13
C ALA A 228 16.16 1.02 24.42
N GLU A 229 14.99 1.32 24.97
CA GLU A 229 13.93 0.35 25.24
C GLU A 229 13.31 -0.17 23.94
N ILE A 230 13.03 0.72 22.99
CA ILE A 230 12.50 0.39 21.67
C ILE A 230 13.48 -0.51 20.91
N LEU A 231 14.76 -0.15 20.90
CA LEU A 231 15.82 -0.94 20.28
C LEU A 231 15.92 -2.32 20.92
N ASN A 232 15.84 -2.41 22.25
CA ASN A 232 15.86 -3.69 22.95
C ASN A 232 14.68 -4.58 22.56
N TYR A 233 13.46 -4.02 22.54
CA TYR A 233 12.26 -4.74 22.12
C TYR A 233 12.37 -5.21 20.65
N TYR A 234 12.84 -4.34 19.76
CA TYR A 234 13.05 -4.65 18.34
C TYR A 234 14.03 -5.82 18.13
N LEU A 235 15.09 -5.87 18.94
CA LEU A 235 16.11 -6.92 18.90
C LEU A 235 15.66 -8.25 19.52
N THR A 236 14.81 -8.22 20.55
CA THR A 236 14.57 -9.38 21.43
C THR A 236 13.15 -9.94 21.38
N GLY A 237 12.16 -9.14 20.96
CA GLY A 237 10.76 -9.57 20.86
C GLY A 237 10.58 -10.64 19.78
N GLU A 238 10.30 -11.87 20.19
CA GLU A 238 10.06 -12.98 19.27
C GLU A 238 8.61 -12.97 18.76
N MET A 239 8.45 -13.11 17.45
CA MET A 239 7.17 -13.12 16.77
C MET A 239 6.62 -14.55 16.71
N ASN A 240 5.31 -14.69 16.86
CA ASN A 240 4.62 -15.91 16.45
C ASN A 240 4.42 -15.94 14.91
N ILE A 241 3.87 -17.02 14.39
CA ILE A 241 3.67 -17.21 12.95
C ILE A 241 2.69 -16.19 12.34
N ASP A 242 1.65 -15.78 13.07
CA ASP A 242 0.64 -14.85 12.58
C ASP A 242 1.22 -13.43 12.48
N ASP A 243 2.00 -13.02 13.48
CA ASP A 243 2.74 -11.77 13.47
C ASP A 243 3.77 -11.75 12.33
N ALA A 244 4.50 -12.85 12.12
CA ALA A 244 5.48 -12.97 11.04
C ALA A 244 4.80 -12.91 9.65
N MET A 245 3.65 -13.56 9.48
CA MET A 245 2.84 -13.43 8.26
C MET A 245 2.31 -12.02 8.07
N ASN A 246 1.92 -11.33 9.15
CA ASN A 246 1.52 -9.93 9.08
C ASN A 246 2.69 -9.04 8.65
N TRP A 247 3.88 -9.24 9.22
CA TRP A 247 5.11 -8.58 8.79
C TRP A 247 5.39 -8.78 7.31
N ALA A 248 5.30 -10.01 6.80
CA ALA A 248 5.54 -10.29 5.38
C ALA A 248 4.55 -9.55 4.46
N ARG A 249 3.26 -9.45 4.86
CA ARG A 249 2.23 -8.69 4.12
C ARG A 249 2.49 -7.19 4.15
N THR A 250 2.84 -6.65 5.32
CA THR A 250 3.20 -5.24 5.46
C THR A 250 4.44 -4.91 4.64
N LEU A 251 5.46 -5.77 4.64
CA LEU A 251 6.68 -5.57 3.86
C LEU A 251 6.40 -5.64 2.34
N SER A 252 5.65 -6.64 1.87
CA SER A 252 5.30 -6.75 0.44
C SER A 252 4.48 -5.55 -0.01
N SER A 253 3.55 -5.09 0.84
CA SER A 253 2.77 -3.88 0.58
C SER A 253 3.60 -2.60 0.64
N TYR A 254 4.64 -2.56 1.46
CA TYR A 254 5.49 -1.37 1.55
C TYR A 254 6.41 -1.25 0.33
N TRP A 255 6.92 -2.37 -0.16
CA TRP A 255 7.85 -2.39 -1.29
C TRP A 255 7.21 -2.42 -2.66
N TYR A 256 5.91 -2.75 -2.78
CA TYR A 256 5.30 -2.91 -4.10
C TYR A 256 5.38 -1.65 -5.00
N PRO A 257 5.26 -0.41 -4.50
CA PRO A 257 5.25 0.77 -5.37
C PRO A 257 6.55 0.90 -6.17
N THR A 258 7.67 0.56 -5.53
CA THR A 258 9.00 0.70 -6.12
C THR A 258 9.54 -0.59 -6.72
N LEU A 259 9.22 -1.75 -6.12
CA LEU A 259 9.84 -3.02 -6.44
C LEU A 259 8.86 -4.06 -7.01
N ASN A 260 7.59 -3.69 -7.18
CA ASN A 260 6.51 -4.55 -7.66
C ASN A 260 6.45 -5.90 -6.92
N THR A 261 6.50 -5.82 -5.59
CA THR A 261 6.46 -6.97 -4.69
C THR A 261 5.05 -7.44 -4.35
N ASP A 262 4.91 -8.74 -4.20
CA ASP A 262 3.68 -9.40 -3.74
C ASP A 262 4.06 -10.68 -2.97
N LEU A 263 3.12 -11.26 -2.24
CA LEU A 263 3.29 -12.59 -1.66
C LEU A 263 2.72 -13.65 -2.59
N GLU A 264 3.50 -14.71 -2.80
CA GLU A 264 3.03 -15.90 -3.49
C GLU A 264 2.02 -16.65 -2.62
N PRO A 265 0.97 -17.24 -3.23
CA PRO A 265 0.11 -18.18 -2.53
C PRO A 265 0.94 -19.37 -2.01
N HIS A 266 1.17 -19.40 -0.70
CA HIS A 266 2.00 -20.41 -0.06
C HIS A 266 1.41 -20.82 1.28
N THR A 267 1.45 -22.13 1.58
CA THR A 267 1.10 -22.63 2.91
C THR A 267 2.30 -22.49 3.83
N ALA A 268 2.19 -21.64 4.84
CA ALA A 268 3.31 -21.40 5.76
C ALA A 268 3.88 -22.70 6.34
N GLY A 269 5.20 -22.89 6.21
CA GLY A 269 5.93 -24.07 6.68
C GLY A 269 5.89 -25.28 5.74
N ALA A 270 5.23 -25.17 4.57
CA ALA A 270 5.24 -26.21 3.54
C ALA A 270 6.51 -26.15 2.67
N PRO A 271 6.90 -27.28 2.03
CA PRO A 271 8.00 -27.32 1.06
C PRO A 271 7.88 -26.26 -0.05
N TRP A 272 9.00 -25.65 -0.42
CA TRP A 272 9.09 -24.72 -1.56
C TRP A 272 10.42 -24.93 -2.30
N GLU A 273 10.35 -25.13 -3.61
CA GLU A 273 11.53 -25.44 -4.45
C GLU A 273 12.36 -26.62 -3.89
N GLY A 274 11.67 -27.72 -3.56
CA GLY A 274 12.24 -28.93 -2.95
C GLY A 274 11.89 -29.10 -1.46
N ASP A 275 12.18 -30.28 -0.91
CA ASP A 275 11.76 -30.65 0.46
C ASP A 275 12.58 -30.01 1.58
N ALA A 276 13.76 -29.49 1.25
CA ALA A 276 14.73 -28.96 2.21
C ALA A 276 14.39 -27.55 2.72
N ASN A 277 13.56 -26.80 1.99
CA ASN A 277 13.18 -25.44 2.34
C ASN A 277 11.69 -25.40 2.68
N ARG A 278 11.36 -24.81 3.83
CA ARG A 278 9.99 -24.76 4.37
C ARG A 278 9.66 -23.36 4.86
N PRO A 279 9.64 -22.37 3.95
CA PRO A 279 9.41 -20.99 4.31
C PRO A 279 8.00 -20.78 4.86
N PHE A 280 7.84 -19.78 5.73
CA PHE A 280 6.50 -19.35 6.16
C PHE A 280 5.88 -18.37 5.14
N ALA A 281 6.71 -17.59 4.45
CA ALA A 281 6.29 -16.65 3.42
C ALA A 281 7.24 -16.65 2.23
N VAL A 282 6.71 -16.46 1.02
CA VAL A 282 7.47 -16.32 -0.22
C VAL A 282 7.10 -15.00 -0.86
N MET A 283 8.07 -14.08 -0.95
CA MET A 283 7.90 -12.78 -1.56
C MET A 283 8.42 -12.81 -2.99
N ARG A 284 7.57 -12.46 -3.95
CA ARG A 284 7.95 -12.18 -5.33
C ARG A 284 8.21 -10.68 -5.47
N GLY A 285 9.23 -10.28 -6.21
CA GLY A 285 9.46 -8.90 -6.68
C GLY A 285 9.66 -8.87 -8.18
N ASN A 286 9.34 -7.74 -8.82
CA ASN A 286 9.49 -7.56 -10.27
C ASN A 286 9.96 -6.12 -10.63
N PRO A 287 11.07 -5.63 -10.04
CA PRO A 287 11.47 -4.22 -10.12
C PRO A 287 11.84 -3.73 -11.53
N MET A 288 12.20 -4.64 -12.44
CA MET A 288 12.64 -4.33 -13.81
C MET A 288 11.99 -5.24 -14.86
N GLY A 289 10.80 -5.78 -14.59
CA GLY A 289 10.11 -6.72 -15.48
C GLY A 289 10.67 -8.16 -15.47
N THR A 290 11.75 -8.41 -14.71
CA THR A 290 12.23 -9.77 -14.40
C THR A 290 11.81 -10.17 -12.98
N PRO A 291 11.00 -11.23 -12.82
CA PRO A 291 10.55 -11.67 -11.51
C PRO A 291 11.67 -12.36 -10.72
N MET A 292 11.68 -12.16 -9.40
CA MET A 292 12.61 -12.76 -8.46
C MET A 292 11.86 -13.15 -7.17
N TRP A 293 12.35 -14.15 -6.44
CA TRP A 293 11.71 -14.68 -5.24
C TRP A 293 12.65 -14.77 -4.05
N ILE A 294 12.20 -14.22 -2.92
CA ILE A 294 12.85 -14.32 -1.62
C ILE A 294 11.88 -15.01 -0.65
N ALA A 295 12.26 -16.21 -0.23
CA ALA A 295 11.52 -16.99 0.75
C ALA A 295 12.08 -16.77 2.16
N PHE A 296 11.21 -16.52 3.12
CA PHE A 296 11.56 -16.33 4.53
C PHE A 296 11.22 -17.59 5.32
N GLU A 297 12.23 -18.15 5.97
CA GLU A 297 12.11 -19.38 6.72
C GLU A 297 12.52 -19.18 8.17
N VAL A 298 11.70 -19.72 9.07
CA VAL A 298 12.00 -19.79 10.49
C VAL A 298 11.85 -21.26 10.89
N PRO A 299 12.93 -21.95 11.32
CA PRO A 299 12.86 -23.38 11.62
C PRO A 299 11.77 -23.75 12.64
N ALA A 300 11.48 -22.87 13.60
CA ALA A 300 10.43 -23.04 14.60
C ALA A 300 9.00 -23.04 14.00
N PHE A 301 8.79 -22.48 12.80
CA PHE A 301 7.49 -22.44 12.13
C PHE A 301 7.29 -23.60 11.15
N ARG A 302 8.30 -24.47 10.97
CA ARG A 302 8.19 -25.60 10.06
C ARG A 302 7.10 -26.56 10.55
N LEU A 303 6.22 -26.95 9.63
CA LEU A 303 5.24 -27.99 9.90
C LEU A 303 5.85 -29.34 9.53
N SER A 304 5.62 -30.36 10.38
CA SER A 304 5.90 -31.75 10.02
C SER A 304 5.02 -32.18 8.85
N ASP A 305 5.40 -33.21 8.11
CA ASP A 305 4.57 -33.71 7.00
C ASP A 305 3.19 -34.18 7.47
N GLU A 306 3.12 -34.71 8.69
CA GLU A 306 1.87 -35.06 9.35
C GLU A 306 1.05 -33.83 9.70
N ALA A 307 1.65 -32.79 10.29
CA ALA A 307 0.96 -31.53 10.56
C ALA A 307 0.52 -30.83 9.27
N LEU A 308 1.28 -30.94 8.18
CA LEU A 308 0.88 -30.47 6.85
C LEU A 308 -0.24 -31.31 6.26
N ARG A 309 -0.28 -32.63 6.49
CA ARG A 309 -1.43 -33.46 6.09
C ARG A 309 -2.64 -33.09 6.92
N ALA A 310 -2.52 -32.97 8.23
CA ALA A 310 -3.59 -32.55 9.13
C ALA A 310 -4.08 -31.15 8.80
N LYS A 311 -3.18 -30.20 8.51
CA LYS A 311 -3.52 -28.86 8.04
C LYS A 311 -4.16 -28.90 6.66
N ARG A 312 -3.64 -29.66 5.70
CA ARG A 312 -4.31 -29.86 4.40
C ARG A 312 -5.66 -30.52 4.56
N THR A 313 -5.84 -31.44 5.50
CA THR A 313 -7.12 -32.06 5.82
C THR A 313 -8.02 -31.06 6.51
N ALA A 314 -7.53 -30.23 7.42
CA ALA A 314 -8.30 -29.20 8.11
C ALA A 314 -8.69 -28.06 7.16
N ASP A 315 -7.78 -27.60 6.31
CA ASP A 315 -8.00 -26.64 5.23
C ASP A 315 -8.90 -27.27 4.18
N SER A 316 -8.74 -28.55 3.83
CA SER A 316 -9.65 -29.28 2.94
C SER A 316 -11.01 -29.49 3.58
N LEU A 317 -11.11 -29.69 4.89
CA LEU A 317 -12.36 -29.79 5.67
C LEU A 317 -12.97 -28.41 5.89
N ALA A 318 -12.18 -27.35 5.97
CA ALA A 318 -12.63 -25.97 6.06
C ALA A 318 -13.10 -25.50 4.69
N GLU A 319 -12.38 -25.85 3.61
CA GLU A 319 -12.78 -25.74 2.21
C GLU A 319 -13.99 -26.63 1.93
N ALA A 320 -14.05 -27.85 2.47
CA ALA A 320 -15.18 -28.79 2.39
C ALA A 320 -16.30 -28.48 3.36
N GLY A 321 -16.09 -27.56 4.30
CA GLY A 321 -17.14 -26.80 4.93
C GLY A 321 -18.01 -26.29 3.78
N GLU A 322 -19.30 -26.53 3.87
CA GLU A 322 -20.16 -26.47 2.70
C GLU A 322 -20.06 -25.07 2.06
N VAL A 323 -19.47 -25.00 0.86
CA VAL A 323 -19.64 -23.81 0.04
C VAL A 323 -21.05 -23.92 -0.47
N VAL A 324 -21.95 -23.18 0.16
CA VAL A 324 -23.38 -23.27 -0.15
C VAL A 324 -23.57 -22.77 -1.58
N PRO A 325 -23.88 -23.65 -2.55
CA PRO A 325 -24.09 -23.22 -3.91
C PRO A 325 -25.32 -22.32 -3.94
N VAL A 326 -25.18 -21.14 -4.52
CA VAL A 326 -26.30 -20.22 -4.69
C VAL A 326 -26.93 -20.45 -6.07
N ASN A 327 -28.26 -20.47 -6.14
CA ASN A 327 -28.94 -20.39 -7.43
C ASN A 327 -28.69 -19.00 -8.03
N ARG A 328 -28.19 -18.97 -9.26
CA ARG A 328 -27.75 -17.74 -9.94
C ARG A 328 -28.60 -17.49 -11.15
N MET A 329 -29.02 -16.24 -11.28
CA MET A 329 -29.45 -15.69 -12.54
C MET A 329 -28.59 -14.46 -12.81
N LEU A 330 -27.99 -14.43 -14.00
CA LEU A 330 -27.30 -13.23 -14.46
C LEU A 330 -28.32 -12.09 -14.59
N ASP A 331 -27.88 -10.89 -14.22
CA ASP A 331 -28.63 -9.71 -14.61
C ASP A 331 -28.34 -9.45 -16.09
N THR A 332 -29.27 -9.88 -16.94
CA THR A 332 -29.18 -9.68 -18.39
C THR A 332 -29.71 -8.32 -18.82
N SER A 333 -30.18 -7.49 -17.88
CA SER A 333 -30.60 -6.12 -18.17
C SER A 333 -29.38 -5.31 -18.61
N SER A 334 -29.40 -4.83 -19.85
CA SER A 334 -28.40 -3.86 -20.31
C SER A 334 -28.71 -2.43 -19.87
N ALA A 335 -29.73 -2.19 -19.02
CA ALA A 335 -30.20 -0.85 -18.69
C ALA A 335 -29.11 0.03 -18.06
N PHE A 336 -28.48 -0.44 -16.98
CA PHE A 336 -27.38 0.29 -16.32
C PHE A 336 -26.22 0.59 -17.28
N ARG A 337 -25.82 -0.40 -18.09
CA ARG A 337 -24.74 -0.26 -19.07
C ARG A 337 -25.07 0.79 -20.13
N LEU A 338 -26.28 0.77 -20.67
CA LEU A 338 -26.73 1.72 -21.70
C LEU A 338 -26.92 3.13 -21.14
N GLU A 339 -27.42 3.25 -19.90
CA GLU A 339 -27.51 4.52 -19.19
C GLU A 339 -26.13 5.13 -18.96
N THR A 340 -25.19 4.34 -18.44
CA THR A 340 -23.80 4.77 -18.23
C THR A 340 -23.12 5.13 -19.56
N LEU A 341 -23.35 4.34 -20.62
CA LEU A 341 -22.82 4.62 -21.95
C LEU A 341 -23.33 5.96 -22.49
N ALA A 342 -24.62 6.24 -22.32
CA ALA A 342 -25.23 7.51 -22.72
C ALA A 342 -24.70 8.68 -21.87
N SER A 343 -24.50 8.49 -20.56
CA SER A 343 -23.97 9.54 -19.68
C SER A 343 -22.53 9.92 -19.97
N LEU A 344 -21.77 9.10 -20.71
CA LEU A 344 -20.39 9.40 -21.10
C LEU A 344 -20.28 10.30 -22.34
N GLU A 345 -21.34 10.41 -23.14
CA GLU A 345 -21.31 11.17 -24.39
C GLU A 345 -20.97 12.65 -24.13
N GLY A 346 -19.91 13.14 -24.77
CA GLY A 346 -19.47 14.54 -24.65
C GLY A 346 -18.88 14.95 -23.31
N THR A 347 -18.68 14.03 -22.35
CA THR A 347 -18.21 14.39 -20.99
C THR A 347 -16.74 14.81 -20.90
N CYS A 348 -15.92 14.41 -21.87
CA CYS A 348 -14.48 14.71 -21.87
C CYS A 348 -13.96 14.97 -23.30
N PRO A 349 -14.40 16.07 -23.94
CA PRO A 349 -14.07 16.32 -25.33
C PRO A 349 -12.59 16.70 -25.49
N VAL A 350 -11.97 16.22 -26.57
CA VAL A 350 -10.68 16.75 -27.02
C VAL A 350 -10.92 18.17 -27.55
N ASN A 351 -10.24 19.14 -26.95
CA ASN A 351 -10.38 20.56 -27.23
C ASN A 351 -9.04 21.30 -27.02
N ALA A 352 -9.05 22.62 -27.18
CA ALA A 352 -7.83 23.43 -27.04
C ALA A 352 -7.21 23.34 -25.63
N ASP A 353 -8.03 23.30 -24.58
CA ASP A 353 -7.57 23.29 -23.19
C ASP A 353 -6.96 21.95 -22.79
N THR A 354 -7.61 20.84 -23.15
CA THR A 354 -7.06 19.48 -22.97
C THR A 354 -5.76 19.30 -23.76
N LYS A 355 -5.65 19.85 -24.97
CA LYS A 355 -4.39 19.86 -25.72
C LYS A 355 -3.30 20.68 -25.02
N LYS A 356 -3.63 21.89 -24.54
CA LYS A 356 -2.71 22.74 -23.79
C LYS A 356 -2.18 22.04 -22.53
N PHE A 357 -3.06 21.39 -21.78
CA PHE A 357 -2.69 20.57 -20.63
C PHE A 357 -1.72 19.46 -21.02
N ARG A 358 -2.06 18.64 -22.02
CA ARG A 358 -1.22 17.51 -22.49
C ARG A 358 0.15 17.99 -22.97
N ASP A 359 0.21 19.09 -23.71
CA ASP A 359 1.48 19.67 -24.18
C ASP A 359 2.36 20.14 -23.01
N ALA A 360 1.77 20.77 -22.00
CA ALA A 360 2.48 21.21 -20.79
C ALA A 360 2.99 20.02 -19.97
N LEU A 361 2.15 19.01 -19.76
CA LEU A 361 2.52 17.79 -19.03
C LEU A 361 3.64 17.04 -19.75
N SER A 362 3.55 16.86 -21.07
CA SER A 362 4.60 16.23 -21.89
C SER A 362 5.94 16.97 -21.76
N LYS A 363 5.94 18.31 -21.81
CA LYS A 363 7.14 19.13 -21.60
C LYS A 363 7.73 18.95 -20.20
N LYS A 364 6.89 18.83 -19.17
CA LYS A 364 7.33 18.59 -17.79
C LYS A 364 8.01 17.23 -17.66
N LEU A 365 7.38 16.16 -18.15
CA LEU A 365 7.91 14.80 -18.06
C LEU A 365 9.23 14.63 -18.82
N LYS A 366 9.40 15.32 -19.96
CA LYS A 366 10.67 15.32 -20.73
C LYS A 366 11.84 15.99 -20.00
N LYS A 367 11.58 16.89 -19.05
CA LYS A 367 12.61 17.57 -18.24
C LYS A 367 13.05 16.75 -17.04
N LEU A 368 12.19 15.85 -16.56
CA LEU A 368 12.51 15.00 -15.41
C LEU A 368 13.50 13.89 -15.84
N PRO A 369 14.53 13.59 -15.02
CA PRO A 369 15.40 12.42 -15.22
C PRO A 369 14.59 11.15 -15.48
N LYS A 370 15.02 10.30 -16.42
CA LYS A 370 14.29 9.07 -16.78
C LYS A 370 13.99 8.18 -15.58
N GLU A 371 14.93 8.13 -14.63
CA GLU A 371 14.87 7.32 -13.40
C GLU A 371 13.97 7.94 -12.32
N GLN A 372 13.58 9.21 -12.44
CA GLN A 372 12.73 9.90 -11.47
C GLN A 372 11.26 9.55 -11.71
N ASN A 373 10.70 8.75 -10.79
CA ASN A 373 9.34 8.24 -10.86
C ASN A 373 8.29 9.08 -10.13
N ALA A 374 8.71 9.98 -9.22
CA ALA A 374 7.82 10.96 -8.60
C ALA A 374 8.45 12.35 -8.53
N TRP A 375 7.60 13.39 -8.44
CA TRP A 375 8.03 14.77 -8.22
C TRP A 375 6.98 15.56 -7.45
N ALA A 376 7.39 16.67 -6.85
CA ALA A 376 6.49 17.57 -6.14
C ALA A 376 5.88 18.65 -7.03
N GLY A 377 4.63 19.03 -6.76
CA GLY A 377 3.98 20.19 -7.37
C GLY A 377 2.59 20.43 -6.79
N GLY A 378 2.17 21.69 -6.70
CA GLY A 378 0.81 22.05 -6.28
C GLY A 378 0.37 21.35 -4.99
N ASP A 379 1.22 21.41 -3.94
CA ASP A 379 1.10 20.79 -2.60
C ASP A 379 1.06 19.25 -2.49
N MET A 380 1.20 18.53 -3.62
CA MET A 380 1.19 17.08 -3.69
C MET A 380 2.47 16.50 -4.31
N LEU A 381 2.65 15.18 -4.18
CA LEU A 381 3.55 14.39 -5.00
C LEU A 381 2.79 13.74 -6.15
N TRP A 382 3.42 13.67 -7.31
CA TRP A 382 2.84 13.14 -8.54
C TRP A 382 3.63 11.94 -9.03
N PHE A 383 2.93 10.96 -9.59
CA PHE A 383 3.51 9.74 -10.11
C PHE A 383 3.67 9.79 -11.62
N ARG A 384 4.87 9.49 -12.12
CA ARG A 384 5.20 9.52 -13.56
C ARG A 384 4.31 8.60 -14.37
N ARG A 385 4.00 7.41 -13.86
CA ARG A 385 3.17 6.44 -14.57
C ARG A 385 1.71 6.89 -14.68
N ASN A 386 1.15 7.47 -13.62
CA ASN A 386 -0.17 8.08 -13.68
C ASN A 386 -0.18 9.23 -14.69
N ALA A 387 0.82 10.12 -14.66
CA ALA A 387 0.94 11.21 -15.63
C ALA A 387 1.09 10.75 -17.09
N ASN A 388 1.84 9.67 -17.34
CA ASN A 388 1.95 9.05 -18.66
C ASN A 388 0.60 8.51 -19.16
N TYR A 389 -0.26 8.00 -18.27
CA TYR A 389 -1.60 7.56 -18.62
C TYR A 389 -2.47 8.71 -19.16
N LEU A 390 -2.37 9.93 -18.62
CA LEU A 390 -3.06 11.11 -19.19
C LEU A 390 -2.53 11.53 -20.57
N LEU A 391 -1.35 11.03 -20.96
CA LEU A 391 -0.77 11.22 -22.29
C LEU A 391 -1.06 10.05 -23.23
N ALA A 392 -1.84 9.05 -22.80
CA ALA A 392 -2.25 7.95 -23.66
C ALA A 392 -2.92 8.47 -24.93
N ASP A 393 -2.70 7.75 -26.04
CA ASP A 393 -3.38 8.00 -27.29
C ASP A 393 -4.68 7.20 -27.33
N LYS A 394 -4.63 5.95 -27.81
CA LYS A 394 -5.78 5.04 -27.83
C LYS A 394 -5.43 3.72 -27.16
N ILE A 395 -6.08 3.46 -26.02
CA ILE A 395 -5.80 2.31 -25.15
C ILE A 395 -5.99 0.97 -25.87
N THR A 396 -7.02 0.85 -26.70
CA THR A 396 -7.30 -0.37 -27.48
C THR A 396 -6.39 -0.57 -28.70
N LYS A 397 -5.46 0.35 -28.98
CA LYS A 397 -4.46 0.21 -30.05
C LYS A 397 -3.09 -0.30 -29.56
N GLN A 398 -2.98 -0.64 -28.28
CA GLN A 398 -1.80 -1.32 -27.77
C GLN A 398 -1.64 -2.71 -28.41
N ASP A 399 -0.45 -3.29 -28.30
CA ASP A 399 -0.20 -4.65 -28.75
C ASP A 399 -1.07 -5.67 -27.98
N SER A 400 -1.09 -6.92 -28.45
CA SER A 400 -1.97 -7.96 -27.89
C SER A 400 -1.67 -8.35 -26.44
N LEU A 401 -0.45 -8.06 -25.95
CA LEU A 401 -0.07 -8.32 -24.56
C LEU A 401 -0.48 -7.17 -23.64
N HIS A 402 -0.68 -5.96 -24.18
CA HIS A 402 -1.02 -4.77 -23.38
C HIS A 402 -2.42 -4.23 -23.63
N ASN A 403 -3.17 -4.73 -24.63
CA ASN A 403 -4.55 -4.35 -24.87
C ASN A 403 -5.51 -5.07 -23.88
N PRO A 404 -6.14 -4.34 -22.93
CA PRO A 404 -6.98 -4.95 -21.90
C PRO A 404 -8.33 -5.48 -22.40
N LEU A 405 -8.89 -4.90 -23.47
CA LEU A 405 -10.29 -5.14 -23.84
C LEU A 405 -10.58 -6.61 -24.20
N PRO A 406 -9.78 -7.28 -25.06
CA PRO A 406 -10.01 -8.68 -25.36
C PRO A 406 -9.99 -9.58 -24.13
N ARG A 407 -9.08 -9.33 -23.17
CA ARG A 407 -8.94 -10.14 -21.96
C ARG A 407 -10.08 -9.93 -20.97
N LEU A 408 -10.56 -8.70 -20.83
CA LEU A 408 -11.76 -8.42 -20.02
C LEU A 408 -13.00 -9.11 -20.61
N LEU A 409 -13.12 -9.18 -21.93
CA LEU A 409 -14.20 -9.91 -22.60
C LEU A 409 -14.07 -11.43 -22.44
N GLU A 410 -12.85 -11.98 -22.48
CA GLU A 410 -12.58 -13.39 -22.16
C GLU A 410 -12.99 -13.71 -20.71
N LEU A 411 -12.60 -12.86 -19.76
CA LEU A 411 -13.00 -12.97 -18.35
C LEU A 411 -14.52 -12.90 -18.17
N LYS A 412 -15.18 -11.95 -18.84
CA LYS A 412 -16.65 -11.87 -18.84
C LYS A 412 -17.26 -13.18 -19.32
N LYS A 413 -16.82 -13.70 -20.47
CA LYS A 413 -17.34 -14.95 -21.04
C LYS A 413 -17.15 -16.12 -20.07
N TYR A 414 -16.00 -16.21 -19.41
CA TYR A 414 -15.73 -17.23 -18.40
C TYR A 414 -16.69 -17.12 -17.21
N LEU A 415 -16.86 -15.93 -16.64
CA LEU A 415 -17.76 -15.71 -15.50
C LEU A 415 -19.23 -15.90 -15.87
N ASP A 416 -19.66 -15.47 -17.05
CA ASP A 416 -21.01 -15.71 -17.57
C ASP A 416 -21.29 -17.21 -17.70
N SER A 417 -20.30 -18.03 -18.10
CA SER A 417 -20.44 -19.50 -18.15
C SER A 417 -20.67 -20.14 -16.77
N LEU A 418 -20.32 -19.42 -15.70
CA LEU A 418 -20.56 -19.79 -14.32
C LEU A 418 -21.81 -19.10 -13.74
N ASN A 419 -22.56 -18.33 -14.54
CA ASN A 419 -23.63 -17.43 -14.08
C ASN A 419 -23.17 -16.45 -12.99
N VAL A 420 -21.95 -15.92 -13.11
CA VAL A 420 -21.39 -14.90 -12.21
C VAL A 420 -21.26 -13.59 -12.98
N GLN A 421 -21.84 -12.50 -12.45
CA GLN A 421 -21.72 -11.19 -13.07
C GLN A 421 -20.30 -10.65 -12.93
N LEU A 422 -19.78 -10.00 -13.98
CA LEU A 422 -18.57 -9.19 -13.91
C LEU A 422 -18.93 -7.70 -13.89
N LEU A 423 -18.41 -6.96 -12.92
CA LEU A 423 -18.41 -5.50 -12.89
C LEU A 423 -16.96 -4.99 -12.90
N VAL A 424 -16.58 -4.25 -13.93
CA VAL A 424 -15.26 -3.60 -14.01
C VAL A 424 -15.34 -2.22 -13.35
N VAL A 425 -14.38 -1.89 -12.49
CA VAL A 425 -14.34 -0.63 -11.75
C VAL A 425 -12.97 0.04 -11.94
N PRO A 426 -12.80 0.83 -13.01
CA PRO A 426 -11.63 1.69 -13.18
C PRO A 426 -11.59 2.72 -12.05
N VAL A 427 -10.49 2.77 -11.30
CA VAL A 427 -10.23 3.84 -10.33
C VAL A 427 -9.43 4.95 -11.03
N PRO A 428 -10.02 6.15 -11.27
CA PRO A 428 -9.30 7.27 -11.87
C PRO A 428 -8.00 7.58 -11.12
N VAL A 429 -6.98 8.05 -11.82
CA VAL A 429 -5.72 8.41 -11.16
C VAL A 429 -5.84 9.77 -10.47
N LYS A 430 -5.08 9.98 -9.39
CA LYS A 430 -5.00 11.28 -8.68
C LYS A 430 -4.76 12.45 -9.64
N GLU A 431 -3.87 12.25 -10.61
CA GLU A 431 -3.46 13.20 -11.65
C GLU A 431 -4.61 13.60 -12.59
N GLU A 432 -5.61 12.74 -12.76
CA GLU A 432 -6.83 13.00 -13.54
C GLU A 432 -7.87 13.78 -12.73
N ILE A 433 -7.89 13.60 -11.41
CA ILE A 433 -8.79 14.30 -10.49
C ILE A 433 -8.25 15.71 -10.17
N TYR A 434 -6.93 15.88 -10.02
CA TYR A 434 -6.29 17.16 -9.67
C TYR A 434 -5.44 17.75 -10.81
N GLY A 435 -5.99 17.79 -12.03
CA GLY A 435 -5.30 18.33 -13.21
C GLY A 435 -4.80 19.78 -13.01
N GLU A 436 -5.54 20.60 -12.28
CA GLU A 436 -5.20 21.98 -11.94
C GLU A 436 -3.99 22.13 -11.01
N ARG A 437 -3.74 21.13 -10.17
CA ARG A 437 -2.57 21.11 -9.27
C ARG A 437 -1.34 20.51 -9.95
N LEU A 438 -1.57 19.62 -10.92
CA LEU A 438 -0.52 18.99 -11.71
C LEU A 438 0.10 19.96 -12.73
N VAL A 439 -0.75 20.71 -13.43
CA VAL A 439 -0.40 21.69 -14.47
C VAL A 439 -1.09 23.02 -14.18
N GLU A 440 -0.29 24.01 -13.83
CA GLU A 440 -0.75 25.37 -13.52
C GLU A 440 -1.57 25.99 -14.68
N GLY A 441 -2.65 26.69 -14.33
CA GLY A 441 -3.55 27.35 -15.28
C GLY A 441 -4.55 26.41 -15.96
N THR A 442 -4.65 25.16 -15.52
CA THR A 442 -5.72 24.22 -15.91
C THR A 442 -6.96 24.49 -15.07
N ALA A 443 -8.14 24.49 -15.67
CA ALA A 443 -9.40 24.66 -14.93
C ALA A 443 -9.67 23.44 -14.04
N ALA A 444 -10.19 23.67 -12.84
CA ALA A 444 -10.38 22.62 -11.81
C ALA A 444 -11.43 21.55 -12.18
N ASP A 445 -12.31 21.87 -13.13
CA ASP A 445 -13.37 21.04 -13.69
C ASP A 445 -13.02 20.49 -15.09
N LEU A 446 -11.83 20.81 -15.62
CA LEU A 446 -11.41 20.28 -16.92
C LEU A 446 -11.18 18.78 -16.83
N CYS A 447 -11.90 18.01 -17.65
CA CYS A 447 -11.57 16.61 -17.84
C CYS A 447 -10.28 16.47 -18.66
N VAL A 448 -9.19 16.12 -17.98
CA VAL A 448 -7.83 16.11 -18.55
C VAL A 448 -7.42 14.79 -19.23
N ASN A 449 -8.26 13.75 -19.17
CA ASN A 449 -7.96 12.42 -19.71
C ASN A 449 -9.00 11.89 -20.72
N PRO A 450 -9.15 12.52 -21.92
CA PRO A 450 -10.10 12.05 -22.93
C PRO A 450 -9.92 10.58 -23.34
N ALA A 451 -8.68 10.09 -23.41
CA ALA A 451 -8.38 8.70 -23.81
C ALA A 451 -8.88 7.66 -22.79
N GLY A 452 -8.73 7.93 -21.49
CA GLY A 452 -9.26 7.06 -20.44
C GLY A 452 -10.79 7.01 -20.41
N ARG A 453 -11.43 8.15 -20.59
CA ARG A 453 -12.91 8.27 -20.70
C ARG A 453 -13.43 7.54 -21.93
N GLU A 454 -12.76 7.70 -23.07
CA GLU A 454 -13.09 6.98 -24.30
C GLU A 454 -12.93 5.46 -24.13
N PHE A 455 -11.90 5.00 -23.43
CA PHE A 455 -11.74 3.57 -23.15
C PHE A 455 -12.85 3.00 -22.25
N THR A 456 -13.31 3.78 -21.26
CA THR A 456 -14.50 3.42 -20.45
C THR A 456 -15.73 3.24 -21.34
N ARG A 457 -15.93 4.16 -22.30
CA ARG A 457 -17.00 4.07 -23.30
C ARG A 457 -16.85 2.85 -24.20
N GLU A 458 -15.63 2.54 -24.66
CA GLU A 458 -15.33 1.36 -25.49
C GLU A 458 -15.63 0.05 -24.76
N MET A 459 -15.31 -0.07 -23.47
CA MET A 459 -15.68 -1.24 -22.65
C MET A 459 -17.20 -1.43 -22.55
N LEU A 460 -17.94 -0.37 -22.24
CA LEU A 460 -19.42 -0.41 -22.15
C LEU A 460 -20.05 -0.78 -23.51
N ALA A 461 -19.56 -0.18 -24.59
CA ALA A 461 -20.02 -0.46 -25.95
C ALA A 461 -19.74 -1.92 -26.37
N ALA A 462 -18.62 -2.49 -25.91
CA ALA A 462 -18.25 -3.89 -26.17
C ALA A 462 -19.05 -4.91 -25.33
N GLY A 463 -19.90 -4.47 -24.39
CA GLY A 463 -20.76 -5.36 -23.60
C GLY A 463 -20.29 -5.64 -22.18
N LEU A 464 -19.28 -4.91 -21.68
CA LEU A 464 -18.88 -4.97 -20.28
C LEU A 464 -19.76 -4.05 -19.43
N ASP A 465 -20.09 -4.47 -18.21
CA ASP A 465 -20.60 -3.56 -17.19
C ASP A 465 -19.41 -2.85 -16.55
N VAL A 466 -19.44 -1.52 -16.56
CA VAL A 466 -18.39 -0.68 -15.99
C VAL A 466 -19.01 0.31 -15.02
N LEU A 467 -18.48 0.38 -13.80
CA LEU A 467 -18.85 1.44 -12.85
C LEU A 467 -17.89 2.61 -13.03
N ASP A 468 -18.40 3.72 -13.54
CA ASP A 468 -17.62 4.95 -13.72
C ASP A 468 -17.51 5.76 -12.42
N LEU A 469 -16.34 5.73 -11.77
CA LEU A 469 -16.09 6.45 -10.53
C LEU A 469 -15.74 7.93 -10.73
N TYR A 470 -15.43 8.38 -11.95
CA TYR A 470 -14.92 9.74 -12.19
C TYR A 470 -15.86 10.84 -11.69
N PRO A 471 -17.18 10.82 -11.97
CA PRO A 471 -18.09 11.87 -11.49
C PRO A 471 -18.16 11.95 -9.96
N ALA A 472 -18.18 10.80 -9.28
CA ALA A 472 -18.24 10.74 -7.81
C ALA A 472 -16.96 11.31 -7.17
N LEU A 473 -15.79 11.02 -7.75
CA LEU A 473 -14.52 11.56 -7.26
C LEU A 473 -14.36 13.06 -7.56
N MET A 474 -14.83 13.55 -8.71
CA MET A 474 -14.87 14.98 -8.99
C MET A 474 -15.82 15.73 -8.04
N ALA A 475 -16.96 15.12 -7.68
CA ALA A 475 -17.86 15.67 -6.68
C ALA A 475 -17.22 15.69 -5.29
N ALA A 476 -16.56 14.60 -4.87
CA ALA A 476 -15.83 14.55 -3.61
C ALA A 476 -14.72 15.63 -3.54
N LYS A 477 -13.95 15.79 -4.61
CA LYS A 477 -12.91 16.83 -4.75
C LYS A 477 -13.45 18.25 -4.51
N SER A 478 -14.70 18.53 -4.86
CA SER A 478 -15.28 19.87 -4.66
C SER A 478 -15.40 20.28 -3.18
N GLY A 479 -15.35 19.30 -2.26
CA GLY A 479 -15.32 19.53 -0.81
C GLY A 479 -13.92 19.41 -0.18
N ASP A 480 -12.86 19.28 -0.98
CA ASP A 480 -11.50 19.18 -0.47
C ASP A 480 -11.01 20.51 0.10
N GLU A 481 -10.34 20.45 1.24
CA GLU A 481 -9.72 21.61 1.90
C GLU A 481 -8.37 21.19 2.51
N PRO A 482 -7.26 21.90 2.26
CA PRO A 482 -5.96 21.53 2.80
C PRO A 482 -5.98 21.36 4.34
N PRO A 483 -5.38 20.29 4.91
CA PRO A 483 -4.64 19.20 4.26
C PRO A 483 -5.52 17.98 3.88
N HIS A 484 -6.83 18.08 3.95
CA HIS A 484 -7.81 17.02 3.69
C HIS A 484 -8.30 17.04 2.25
N TYR A 485 -7.77 16.12 1.45
CA TYR A 485 -8.15 15.93 0.05
C TYR A 485 -8.84 14.58 -0.12
N SER A 486 -9.46 14.33 -1.27
CA SER A 486 -10.03 13.04 -1.68
C SER A 486 -8.97 12.01 -2.11
N TYR A 487 -7.73 12.46 -2.36
CA TYR A 487 -6.54 11.62 -2.46
C TYR A 487 -5.47 12.01 -1.45
N GLN A 488 -4.62 11.06 -1.09
CA GLN A 488 -3.48 11.34 -0.23
C GLN A 488 -2.44 12.20 -0.96
N ARG A 489 -1.84 13.16 -0.25
CA ARG A 489 -0.91 14.13 -0.88
C ARG A 489 0.36 13.46 -1.40
N TYR A 490 0.93 12.58 -0.60
CA TYR A 490 2.24 11.95 -0.86
C TYR A 490 2.12 10.50 -1.35
N ASP A 491 0.90 10.07 -1.71
CA ASP A 491 0.60 8.69 -2.05
C ASP A 491 -0.29 8.62 -3.31
N THR A 492 -0.29 7.50 -4.02
CA THR A 492 -1.13 7.29 -5.21
C THR A 492 -2.61 7.03 -4.90
N HIS A 493 -2.94 6.61 -3.68
CA HIS A 493 -4.29 6.17 -3.32
C HIS A 493 -5.21 7.30 -2.87
N TRP A 494 -6.51 7.01 -2.91
CA TRP A 494 -7.52 7.84 -2.28
C TRP A 494 -7.27 8.00 -0.78
N SER A 495 -7.84 9.04 -0.22
CA SER A 495 -8.08 9.20 1.21
C SER A 495 -9.54 8.81 1.51
N LEU A 496 -9.98 9.00 2.76
CA LEU A 496 -11.31 8.59 3.18
C LEU A 496 -12.46 9.25 2.37
N PRO A 497 -12.51 10.57 2.10
CA PRO A 497 -13.59 11.17 1.31
C PRO A 497 -13.75 10.55 -0.08
N GLY A 498 -12.64 10.39 -0.82
CA GLY A 498 -12.67 9.77 -2.15
C GLY A 498 -13.08 8.30 -2.11
N MET A 499 -12.60 7.55 -1.12
CA MET A 499 -12.99 6.15 -0.92
C MET A 499 -14.48 6.02 -0.60
N LEU A 500 -15.04 6.85 0.28
CA LEU A 500 -16.45 6.82 0.63
C LEU A 500 -17.34 7.16 -0.57
N ALA A 501 -17.00 8.20 -1.35
CA ALA A 501 -17.74 8.55 -2.56
C ALA A 501 -17.76 7.39 -3.58
N ALA A 502 -16.63 6.70 -3.77
CA ALA A 502 -16.56 5.53 -4.62
C ALA A 502 -17.39 4.35 -4.08
N MET A 503 -17.36 4.10 -2.77
CA MET A 503 -18.10 3.01 -2.14
C MET A 503 -19.60 3.25 -2.11
N GLU A 504 -20.05 4.50 -1.94
CA GLU A 504 -21.48 4.86 -2.03
C GLU A 504 -22.04 4.56 -3.42
N LEU A 505 -21.31 4.93 -4.46
CA LEU A 505 -21.68 4.64 -5.85
C LEU A 505 -21.67 3.12 -6.12
N LEU A 506 -20.66 2.40 -5.63
CA LEU A 506 -20.58 0.94 -5.78
C LEU A 506 -21.70 0.20 -5.03
N ALA A 507 -21.99 0.59 -3.79
CA ALA A 507 -23.08 0.03 -3.01
C ALA A 507 -24.43 0.27 -3.70
N SER A 508 -24.65 1.48 -4.23
CA SER A 508 -25.83 1.81 -5.02
C SER A 508 -25.97 0.87 -6.21
N ARG A 509 -24.91 0.65 -6.99
CA ARG A 509 -24.94 -0.31 -8.11
C ARG A 509 -25.23 -1.74 -7.66
N VAL A 510 -24.61 -2.19 -6.56
CA VAL A 510 -24.80 -3.56 -6.04
C VAL A 510 -26.26 -3.79 -5.63
N THR A 511 -26.89 -2.82 -4.97
CA THR A 511 -28.29 -2.93 -4.51
C THR A 511 -29.32 -2.94 -5.65
N GLN A 512 -28.92 -2.50 -6.85
CA GLN A 512 -29.76 -2.49 -8.05
C GLN A 512 -29.76 -3.81 -8.83
N TYR A 513 -28.87 -4.77 -8.52
CA TYR A 513 -28.92 -6.07 -9.16
C TYR A 513 -30.22 -6.81 -8.80
N SER A 514 -30.82 -7.48 -9.78
CA SER A 514 -32.08 -8.22 -9.60
C SER A 514 -32.02 -9.27 -8.49
N TRP A 515 -30.86 -9.89 -8.28
CA TRP A 515 -30.65 -10.91 -7.24
C TRP A 515 -30.44 -10.33 -5.84
N TYR A 516 -30.32 -9.00 -5.66
CA TYR A 516 -30.03 -8.40 -4.35
C TYR A 516 -31.16 -8.66 -3.34
N ALA A 517 -32.43 -8.55 -3.74
CA ALA A 517 -33.57 -8.80 -2.85
C ALA A 517 -33.61 -10.24 -2.31
N GLU A 518 -33.08 -11.20 -3.08
CA GLU A 518 -33.07 -12.64 -2.75
C GLU A 518 -31.75 -13.09 -2.10
N SER A 519 -30.82 -12.17 -1.88
CA SER A 519 -29.47 -12.46 -1.40
C SER A 519 -29.39 -12.70 0.12
N GLY A 520 -30.43 -12.31 0.86
CA GLY A 520 -30.42 -12.35 2.33
C GLY A 520 -29.60 -11.24 2.97
N ALA A 521 -29.32 -10.14 2.25
CA ALA A 521 -28.60 -8.97 2.75
C ALA A 521 -29.12 -8.50 4.13
N GLN A 522 -28.19 -8.18 5.04
CA GLN A 522 -28.47 -7.69 6.40
C GLN A 522 -27.81 -6.32 6.66
N PRO A 523 -28.28 -5.22 6.03
CA PRO A 523 -27.75 -3.89 6.31
C PRO A 523 -27.85 -3.56 7.81
N GLY A 524 -26.81 -2.95 8.38
CA GLY A 524 -26.74 -2.63 9.82
C GLY A 524 -26.30 -3.80 10.72
N SER A 525 -25.93 -4.95 10.16
CA SER A 525 -25.36 -6.08 10.92
C SER A 525 -23.88 -5.91 11.30
N LEU A 526 -23.21 -4.93 10.70
CA LEU A 526 -21.81 -4.58 10.96
C LEU A 526 -21.73 -3.20 11.61
N ASN A 527 -20.70 -2.99 12.43
CA ASN A 527 -20.45 -1.73 13.12
C ASN A 527 -19.30 -0.97 12.43
N LEU A 528 -19.50 0.32 12.21
CA LEU A 528 -18.48 1.24 11.70
C LEU A 528 -17.86 2.01 12.86
N GLN A 529 -16.53 2.09 12.90
CA GLN A 529 -15.79 2.92 13.85
C GLN A 529 -14.83 3.86 13.12
N GLU A 530 -14.82 5.13 13.54
CA GLU A 530 -13.82 6.11 13.12
C GLU A 530 -12.48 5.84 13.80
N THR A 531 -11.41 6.00 13.03
CA THR A 531 -10.04 5.73 13.47
C THR A 531 -9.07 6.62 12.70
N LYS A 532 -7.77 6.50 12.99
CA LYS A 532 -6.69 7.22 12.31
C LYS A 532 -5.58 6.26 11.91
N THR A 533 -4.89 6.60 10.83
CA THR A 533 -3.70 5.88 10.37
C THR A 533 -2.60 6.87 10.02
N VAL A 534 -1.35 6.46 10.19
CA VAL A 534 -0.18 7.26 9.79
C VAL A 534 0.39 6.66 8.51
N ARG A 535 0.54 7.46 7.45
CA ARG A 535 1.09 7.02 6.16
C ARG A 535 2.16 7.98 5.66
N GLU A 536 3.33 7.44 5.37
CA GLU A 536 4.43 8.15 4.71
C GLU A 536 4.06 8.56 3.27
N GLY A 537 3.34 7.67 2.59
CA GLY A 537 2.96 7.81 1.20
C GLY A 537 3.93 7.12 0.25
N ASP A 538 3.39 6.33 -0.68
CA ASP A 538 4.19 5.53 -1.60
C ASP A 538 5.11 6.34 -2.54
N LEU A 539 4.79 7.62 -2.80
CA LEU A 539 5.57 8.47 -3.70
C LEU A 539 6.83 9.07 -3.09
N VAL A 540 6.94 9.09 -1.76
CA VAL A 540 8.15 9.61 -1.08
C VAL A 540 9.38 8.79 -1.46
N ALA A 541 9.24 7.46 -1.55
CA ALA A 541 10.33 6.56 -1.96
C ALA A 541 10.86 6.83 -3.38
N HIS A 542 10.07 7.49 -4.21
CA HIS A 542 10.37 7.80 -5.61
C HIS A 542 10.96 9.21 -5.85
N LEU A 543 11.18 9.97 -4.78
CA LEU A 543 11.84 11.27 -4.81
C LEU A 543 13.37 11.15 -4.74
N PRO A 544 14.11 12.20 -5.17
CA PRO A 544 15.53 12.32 -4.83
C PRO A 544 15.75 12.21 -3.32
N ASP A 545 16.82 11.53 -2.89
CA ASP A 545 17.09 11.26 -1.46
C ASP A 545 17.13 12.53 -0.60
N ALA A 546 17.69 13.62 -1.13
CA ALA A 546 17.75 14.93 -0.48
C ALA A 546 16.39 15.62 -0.32
N GLU A 547 15.34 15.14 -0.98
CA GLU A 547 13.98 15.69 -0.90
C GLU A 547 13.05 14.88 0.02
N LYS A 548 13.33 13.60 0.27
CA LYS A 548 12.44 12.70 1.02
C LYS A 548 12.03 13.26 2.38
N SER A 549 12.98 13.83 3.12
CA SER A 549 12.74 14.39 4.46
C SER A 549 11.82 15.62 4.50
N LYS A 550 11.48 16.22 3.35
CA LYS A 550 10.54 17.34 3.25
C LYS A 550 9.08 16.89 3.32
N TYR A 551 8.81 15.60 3.17
CA TYR A 551 7.47 15.03 3.07
C TYR A 551 7.24 14.03 4.21
N PRO A 552 6.99 14.52 5.44
CA PRO A 552 6.72 13.64 6.57
C PRO A 552 5.39 12.91 6.40
N ALA A 553 5.19 11.84 7.16
CA ALA A 553 3.97 11.06 7.11
C ALA A 553 2.72 11.88 7.48
N ASP A 554 1.62 11.64 6.77
CA ASP A 554 0.30 12.20 7.06
C ASP A 554 -0.47 11.33 8.05
N THR A 555 -1.16 11.96 9.01
CA THR A 555 -2.17 11.30 9.84
C THR A 555 -3.54 11.45 9.16
N LEU A 556 -4.10 10.34 8.70
CA LEU A 556 -5.33 10.33 7.90
C LEU A 556 -6.50 9.79 8.73
N PRO A 557 -7.71 10.37 8.59
CA PRO A 557 -8.91 9.71 9.07
C PRO A 557 -9.14 8.43 8.28
N ALA A 558 -9.58 7.39 8.97
CA ALA A 558 -9.93 6.11 8.37
C ALA A 558 -11.14 5.52 9.08
N MET A 559 -11.68 4.46 8.48
CA MET A 559 -12.80 3.71 9.03
C MET A 559 -12.36 2.28 9.31
N LYS A 560 -13.01 1.65 10.30
CA LYS A 560 -12.82 0.22 10.58
C LYS A 560 -14.17 -0.45 10.84
N ILE A 561 -14.37 -1.60 10.22
CA ILE A 561 -15.60 -2.37 10.29
C ILE A 561 -15.44 -3.54 11.25
N PHE A 562 -16.47 -3.78 12.05
CA PHE A 562 -16.52 -4.85 13.02
C PHE A 562 -17.78 -5.71 12.85
N LYS A 563 -17.63 -7.01 13.13
CA LYS A 563 -18.72 -7.95 13.34
C LYS A 563 -18.69 -8.38 14.80
N GLY A 564 -19.62 -7.85 15.60
CA GLY A 564 -19.50 -7.93 17.06
C GLY A 564 -18.24 -7.18 17.54
N THR A 565 -17.33 -7.89 18.21
CA THR A 565 -16.07 -7.35 18.73
C THR A 565 -14.87 -7.57 17.81
N GLU A 566 -15.01 -8.38 16.76
CA GLU A 566 -13.92 -8.73 15.86
C GLU A 566 -13.92 -7.84 14.62
N ALA A 567 -12.74 -7.53 14.09
CA ALA A 567 -12.61 -6.85 12.80
C ALA A 567 -13.27 -7.70 11.72
N TYR A 568 -14.08 -7.08 10.87
CA TYR A 568 -14.82 -7.80 9.85
C TYR A 568 -13.86 -8.38 8.79
N LYS A 569 -14.19 -9.58 8.31
CA LYS A 569 -13.50 -10.23 7.20
C LYS A 569 -14.47 -11.13 6.45
N GLY A 570 -14.66 -10.87 5.17
CA GLY A 570 -15.49 -11.73 4.33
C GLY A 570 -14.85 -13.09 4.07
N GLY A 571 -15.66 -14.14 4.13
CA GLY A 571 -15.22 -15.52 3.93
C GLY A 571 -15.44 -16.04 2.51
N LYS A 572 -15.10 -17.31 2.29
CA LYS A 572 -15.33 -17.99 1.00
C LYS A 572 -16.80 -18.10 0.57
N ASN A 573 -17.75 -17.94 1.50
CA ASN A 573 -19.19 -17.99 1.22
C ASN A 573 -19.80 -16.62 0.88
N SER A 574 -18.98 -15.56 0.86
CA SER A 574 -19.40 -14.23 0.40
C SER A 574 -20.01 -14.31 -1.00
N PRO A 575 -21.18 -13.70 -1.27
CA PRO A 575 -21.77 -13.63 -2.60
C PRO A 575 -21.00 -12.69 -3.55
N ILE A 576 -20.14 -11.83 -3.01
CA ILE A 576 -19.32 -10.89 -3.77
C ILE A 576 -17.84 -11.25 -3.60
N LEU A 577 -17.12 -11.33 -4.72
CA LEU A 577 -15.66 -11.30 -4.76
C LEU A 577 -15.22 -9.93 -5.27
N LEU A 578 -14.55 -9.15 -4.43
CA LEU A 578 -13.83 -7.96 -4.85
C LEU A 578 -12.37 -8.34 -5.11
N MET A 579 -11.95 -8.25 -6.37
CA MET A 579 -10.56 -8.49 -6.75
C MET A 579 -9.92 -7.25 -7.35
N GLY A 580 -8.63 -7.05 -7.11
CA GLY A 580 -7.97 -5.84 -7.57
C GLY A 580 -6.51 -5.67 -7.16
N ASP A 581 -6.05 -4.45 -7.36
CA ASP A 581 -4.72 -4.00 -6.97
C ASP A 581 -4.70 -3.45 -5.53
N SER A 582 -3.65 -2.69 -5.19
CA SER A 582 -3.47 -2.07 -3.88
C SER A 582 -4.64 -1.18 -3.41
N PHE A 583 -5.49 -0.63 -4.30
CA PHE A 583 -6.69 0.10 -3.90
C PHE A 583 -7.68 -0.78 -3.13
N THR A 584 -7.70 -2.08 -3.41
CA THR A 584 -8.50 -3.06 -2.65
C THR A 584 -7.84 -3.51 -1.35
N GLY A 585 -6.53 -3.30 -1.19
CA GLY A 585 -5.71 -3.92 -0.15
C GLY A 585 -5.22 -2.99 0.95
N VAL A 586 -4.92 -1.72 0.63
CA VAL A 586 -4.26 -0.79 1.56
C VAL A 586 -5.01 -0.67 2.88
N PHE A 587 -6.26 -0.22 2.88
CA PHE A 587 -7.07 -0.09 4.10
C PHE A 587 -7.79 -1.39 4.48
N GLU A 588 -7.81 -2.39 3.59
CA GLU A 588 -8.49 -3.66 3.87
C GLU A 588 -7.60 -4.58 4.70
N SER A 589 -6.33 -4.73 4.31
CA SER A 589 -5.43 -5.79 4.80
C SER A 589 -4.19 -5.28 5.54
N VAL A 590 -3.78 -4.02 5.31
CA VAL A 590 -2.52 -3.48 5.83
C VAL A 590 -2.81 -2.42 6.87
N ASP A 591 -3.39 -1.31 6.43
CA ASP A 591 -3.81 -0.22 7.27
C ASP A 591 -5.19 -0.53 7.84
N GLN A 592 -5.41 -0.24 9.12
CA GLN A 592 -6.64 -0.49 9.89
C GLN A 592 -7.10 -1.96 10.00
N LYS A 593 -6.90 -2.79 8.97
CA LYS A 593 -7.32 -4.19 8.85
C LYS A 593 -8.84 -4.29 9.02
N SER A 594 -9.57 -4.18 7.90
CA SER A 594 -11.04 -3.99 7.79
C SER A 594 -11.51 -2.53 7.64
N GLY A 595 -10.79 -1.71 6.88
CA GLY A 595 -11.18 -0.33 6.56
C GLY A 595 -11.26 0.00 5.07
N GLY A 596 -11.12 -1.01 4.20
CA GLY A 596 -11.01 -0.84 2.76
C GLY A 596 -12.32 -1.04 2.02
N PRO A 597 -12.27 -1.04 0.66
CA PRO A 597 -13.46 -1.14 -0.18
C PRO A 597 -14.33 -2.37 0.09
N GLY A 598 -13.75 -3.53 0.41
CA GLY A 598 -14.52 -4.74 0.67
C GLY A 598 -15.30 -4.65 1.96
N SER A 599 -14.64 -4.20 3.03
CA SER A 599 -15.28 -3.97 4.33
C SER A 599 -16.35 -2.88 4.27
N LEU A 600 -16.09 -1.75 3.61
CA LEU A 600 -17.06 -0.66 3.47
C LEU A 600 -18.26 -1.05 2.59
N LEU A 601 -18.04 -1.79 1.52
CA LEU A 601 -19.12 -2.32 0.70
C LEU A 601 -19.99 -3.30 1.48
N ALA A 602 -19.38 -4.16 2.30
CA ALA A 602 -20.13 -5.08 3.16
C ALA A 602 -20.98 -4.34 4.20
N TYR A 603 -20.42 -3.30 4.82
CA TYR A 603 -21.17 -2.43 5.74
C TYR A 603 -22.37 -1.76 5.05
N ALA A 604 -22.16 -1.18 3.85
CA ALA A 604 -23.19 -0.44 3.14
C ALA A 604 -24.32 -1.33 2.58
N THR A 605 -23.97 -2.53 2.11
CA THR A 605 -24.93 -3.44 1.44
C THR A 605 -25.48 -4.53 2.35
N GLY A 606 -24.85 -4.79 3.50
CA GLY A 606 -25.20 -5.93 4.35
C GLY A 606 -24.87 -7.30 3.72
N LEU A 607 -24.05 -7.34 2.68
CA LEU A 607 -23.57 -8.56 2.04
C LEU A 607 -22.11 -8.81 2.39
N ASP A 608 -21.77 -10.07 2.67
CA ASP A 608 -20.37 -10.43 2.84
C ASP A 608 -19.61 -10.26 1.50
N VAL A 609 -18.37 -9.75 1.60
CA VAL A 609 -17.47 -9.44 0.47
C VAL A 609 -16.12 -10.10 0.73
N GLN A 610 -15.77 -11.08 -0.08
CA GLN A 610 -14.42 -11.67 -0.08
C GLN A 610 -13.48 -10.76 -0.88
N VAL A 611 -12.32 -10.43 -0.33
CA VAL A 611 -11.33 -9.57 -1.00
C VAL A 611 -10.12 -10.37 -1.46
N LEU A 612 -9.70 -10.15 -2.70
CA LEU A 612 -8.53 -10.73 -3.33
C LEU A 612 -7.64 -9.64 -3.94
N THR A 613 -6.56 -9.30 -3.24
CA THR A 613 -5.60 -8.28 -3.68
C THR A 613 -4.38 -8.90 -4.36
N SER A 614 -3.91 -8.27 -5.44
CA SER A 614 -2.54 -8.45 -5.97
C SER A 614 -1.79 -7.13 -5.95
N TRP A 615 -0.73 -7.04 -5.15
CA TRP A 615 0.05 -5.81 -4.96
C TRP A 615 0.86 -5.48 -6.22
N GLY A 616 0.71 -4.25 -6.74
CA GLY A 616 1.31 -3.87 -8.03
C GLY A 616 0.81 -4.69 -9.23
N GLY A 617 -0.23 -5.49 -9.01
CA GLY A 617 -0.59 -6.66 -9.80
C GLY A 617 -1.86 -6.52 -10.64
N GLY A 618 -2.31 -5.30 -10.95
CA GLY A 618 -3.65 -4.99 -11.47
C GLY A 618 -4.17 -6.02 -12.48
N PRO A 619 -3.50 -6.19 -13.65
CA PRO A 619 -3.87 -7.20 -14.66
C PRO A 619 -3.69 -8.65 -14.20
N GLY A 620 -2.78 -8.96 -13.30
CA GLY A 620 -2.45 -10.33 -12.90
C GLY A 620 -3.35 -10.94 -11.81
N VAL A 621 -4.20 -10.14 -11.16
CA VAL A 621 -5.04 -10.63 -10.04
C VAL A 621 -6.01 -11.74 -10.46
N TYR A 622 -6.46 -11.76 -11.71
CA TYR A 622 -7.39 -12.80 -12.18
C TYR A 622 -6.74 -14.20 -12.15
N HIS A 623 -5.42 -14.35 -12.32
CA HIS A 623 -4.75 -15.65 -12.17
C HIS A 623 -4.90 -16.21 -10.75
N ARG A 624 -4.99 -15.35 -9.74
CA ARG A 624 -5.29 -15.76 -8.37
C ARG A 624 -6.75 -16.22 -8.25
N MET A 625 -7.69 -15.51 -8.88
CA MET A 625 -9.10 -15.91 -8.94
C MET A 625 -9.27 -17.28 -9.61
N MET A 626 -8.52 -17.59 -10.68
CA MET A 626 -8.60 -18.88 -11.37
C MET A 626 -8.23 -20.08 -10.46
N LYS A 627 -7.50 -19.84 -9.36
CA LYS A 627 -7.19 -20.84 -8.33
C LYS A 627 -8.33 -21.04 -7.32
N MET A 628 -9.33 -20.15 -7.30
CA MET A 628 -10.46 -20.14 -6.35
C MET A 628 -11.70 -20.92 -6.85
N LYS A 629 -11.52 -21.97 -7.67
CA LYS A 629 -12.62 -22.68 -8.36
C LYS A 629 -13.79 -23.07 -7.46
N LYS A 630 -13.52 -23.48 -6.22
CA LYS A 630 -14.54 -23.88 -5.24
C LYS A 630 -15.29 -22.67 -4.68
N ASP A 631 -14.58 -21.63 -4.27
CA ASP A 631 -15.17 -20.39 -3.75
C ASP A 631 -16.08 -19.71 -4.77
N MET A 632 -15.81 -19.90 -6.07
CA MET A 632 -16.68 -19.42 -7.14
C MET A 632 -18.09 -20.01 -7.09
N GLN A 633 -18.34 -21.08 -6.32
CA GLN A 633 -19.68 -21.71 -6.13
C GLN A 633 -20.65 -20.88 -5.28
N SER A 634 -20.17 -19.94 -4.46
CA SER A 634 -21.02 -19.02 -3.68
C SER A 634 -21.17 -17.64 -4.32
N LYS A 635 -20.39 -17.33 -5.35
CA LYS A 635 -20.34 -15.99 -5.96
C LYS A 635 -21.53 -15.72 -6.88
N ARG A 636 -22.05 -14.50 -6.77
CA ARG A 636 -23.02 -13.88 -7.69
C ARG A 636 -22.36 -12.78 -8.51
N LEU A 637 -21.39 -12.08 -7.92
CA LEU A 637 -20.71 -10.93 -8.52
C LEU A 637 -19.21 -10.99 -8.28
N VAL A 638 -18.44 -10.74 -9.34
CA VAL A 638 -17.03 -10.40 -9.29
C VAL A 638 -16.90 -8.92 -9.64
N ILE A 639 -16.33 -8.16 -8.71
CA ILE A 639 -15.95 -6.76 -8.90
C ILE A 639 -14.46 -6.73 -9.19
N TYR A 640 -14.07 -6.27 -10.38
CA TYR A 640 -12.68 -6.10 -10.76
C TYR A 640 -12.29 -4.62 -10.65
N MET A 641 -11.68 -4.25 -9.53
CA MET A 641 -11.33 -2.87 -9.17
C MET A 641 -9.83 -2.65 -9.23
N MET A 642 -9.38 -1.73 -10.08
CA MET A 642 -7.96 -1.37 -10.17
C MET A 642 -7.79 0.06 -10.66
N THR A 643 -6.62 0.63 -10.38
CA THR A 643 -6.19 1.92 -10.94
C THR A 643 -6.22 1.94 -12.46
N ALA A 644 -6.80 2.99 -13.03
CA ALA A 644 -7.02 3.11 -14.47
C ALA A 644 -5.71 3.20 -15.29
N ARG A 645 -4.59 3.57 -14.66
CA ARG A 645 -3.27 3.58 -15.33
C ARG A 645 -2.84 2.20 -15.81
N ASP A 646 -3.34 1.11 -15.19
CA ASP A 646 -2.96 -0.26 -15.54
C ASP A 646 -3.61 -0.72 -16.86
N PHE A 647 -4.52 0.08 -17.43
CA PHE A 647 -5.01 -0.14 -18.79
C PHE A 647 -4.04 0.33 -19.87
N TRP A 648 -3.05 1.17 -19.56
CA TRP A 648 -2.11 1.73 -20.55
C TRP A 648 -0.65 1.50 -20.16
N GLN A 649 0.11 0.86 -21.05
CA GLN A 649 1.52 0.53 -20.88
C GLN A 649 1.79 -0.05 -19.49
N SER A 650 0.97 -1.01 -19.11
CA SER A 650 1.17 -1.75 -17.87
C SER A 650 2.53 -2.47 -17.93
N PRO A 651 3.33 -2.46 -16.86
CA PRO A 651 4.53 -3.27 -16.78
C PRO A 651 4.19 -4.78 -16.67
N MET A 652 2.92 -5.11 -16.52
CA MET A 652 2.39 -6.47 -16.57
C MET A 652 1.56 -6.67 -17.82
N GLU A 653 1.75 -7.83 -18.42
CA GLU A 653 0.95 -8.29 -19.55
C GLU A 653 -0.48 -8.62 -19.11
N TRP A 654 -1.42 -8.38 -20.02
CA TRP A 654 -2.78 -8.89 -19.98
C TRP A 654 -2.77 -10.28 -20.62
N ASP A 655 -2.30 -11.25 -19.84
CA ASP A 655 -2.23 -12.66 -20.23
C ASP A 655 -3.62 -13.20 -20.61
N GLY A 656 -3.66 -14.29 -21.39
CA GLY A 656 -4.90 -15.00 -21.70
C GLY A 656 -5.36 -15.96 -20.60
N LEU A 657 -6.64 -16.34 -20.61
CA LEU A 657 -7.21 -17.36 -19.72
C LEU A 657 -6.79 -18.78 -20.04
#